data_AF-D6XSH5-F1
#
_entry.id   AF-D6XSH5-F1
#
_cell.length_a   1.000
_cell.length_b   1.000
_cell.length_c   1.000
_cell.angle_alpha   90.00
_cell.angle_beta   90.00
_cell.angle_gamma   90.00
#
_symmetry.space_group_name_H-M   'P 1'
#
loop_
_entity.id
_entity.type
_entity.pdbx_description
1 polymer ?
#
loop_
_entity_poly.entity_id
_entity_poly.type
_entity_poly.pdbx_seq_one_letter_code
_entity_poly.pdbx_strand_id
1 'polypeptide(L)'
;MQQYTKEEYIKLIEDKLKRKRRKTLDDATENDLYVVISSIVQDSVTPDWMETQKEYVKNRNKQVYYLSMEFLIGRLVESNLLNCGLLDVTNESLQELGYNPQDVYSQEHDAALGNGGLGRLAACFLDSIASMGYAGHGAGIRYRYGLFEQRIIHGNQVELPDYWLKNEYPWETRKPEESVEVQFGGRVIEHTRRDGSLEVQYVDTDKVTAVPYDVPVIGYQNEVVNTLRLWSAEISANDQSGRTGSGPSYYHHLEHVHSIEQISGFLYPDDSTFEGKELRLKQQYFLVSATIKNIINKFRENHGLPLSQLQDYVTIQINDTHPSLAVPELMRVLMDEEGYPWDDAWEVTRHVMAYTNHTTLSEALEKWPEDMMKGLLPRIYMIIHEINERFCQGLYYDHEELRPHIADMAIISYGQVHMAHLAIVGSYSVNGVAKIHTEILKKKEMKNFYSLYPEKFNNKTNGITHRRWLLQVNPCLSDKITEAIGPQWIHEPNKLISLLRFTNDKPFLDDMAVCKKHSKELLAKYVYETQGLKIDTDSIFDVQIKRLHEYKRQLMNVFHIIYLYNELKDNPSLDMTPRTFLFAAKAAPSYHLAKEVIKLIHHVASVVNHDPDIKGKIKVVFLENYNVSLAEKMIPAAEVSEQISTASKEASGTGNMKMMMNGAITCGTLDGANIEIRDFVGDDNIFIFGLTADEVLDYYQNGGYNAQEIYHSDTRIKRILDQLNGGIFGTEEIEFKDIFYNILYHNDPYFVLKDFVPYLETHELIERSYRHKREWQRMSATNIAHSGKFSSDRTIREYATGIWKL
;
A
#
# COMPACT_ATOMS: atom_id res chain seq x y z
N MET A 1 -25.12 -14.81 11.23
CA MET A 1 -25.15 -13.38 11.65
C MET A 1 -26.52 -12.96 12.20
N GLN A 2 -26.52 -12.11 13.23
CA GLN A 2 -27.75 -11.61 13.88
C GLN A 2 -28.40 -10.50 13.06
N GLN A 3 -29.68 -10.65 12.71
CA GLN A 3 -30.47 -9.58 12.08
C GLN A 3 -31.19 -8.78 13.16
N TYR A 4 -31.14 -7.46 13.06
CA TYR A 4 -31.86 -6.54 13.93
C TYR A 4 -32.94 -5.81 13.13
N THR A 5 -34.10 -5.61 13.72
CA THR A 5 -34.96 -4.52 13.23
C THR A 5 -34.34 -3.18 13.60
N LYS A 6 -34.74 -2.13 12.88
CA LYS A 6 -34.31 -0.75 13.18
C LYS A 6 -34.62 -0.35 14.62
N GLU A 7 -35.79 -0.71 15.17
CA GLU A 7 -36.14 -0.41 16.57
C GLU A 7 -35.27 -1.18 17.57
N GLU A 8 -34.96 -2.44 17.28
CA GLU A 8 -34.06 -3.24 18.11
C GLU A 8 -32.64 -2.66 18.12
N TYR A 9 -32.16 -2.21 16.96
CA TYR A 9 -30.84 -1.64 16.81
C TYR A 9 -30.70 -0.28 17.48
N ILE A 10 -31.72 0.60 17.38
CA ILE A 10 -31.76 1.87 18.13
C ILE A 10 -31.68 1.61 19.65
N LYS A 11 -32.48 0.67 20.15
CA LYS A 11 -32.45 0.30 21.57
C LYS A 11 -31.08 -0.25 21.99
N LEU A 12 -30.44 -1.04 21.13
CA LEU A 12 -29.09 -1.54 21.36
C LEU A 12 -28.07 -0.39 21.44
N ILE A 13 -28.16 0.60 20.56
CA ILE A 13 -27.34 1.82 20.60
C ILE A 13 -27.55 2.57 21.92
N GLU A 14 -28.80 2.80 22.32
CA GLU A 14 -29.12 3.47 23.59
C GLU A 14 -28.55 2.74 24.81
N ASP A 15 -28.73 1.43 24.87
CA ASP A 15 -28.26 0.61 25.98
C ASP A 15 -26.72 0.59 26.05
N LYS A 16 -26.06 0.52 24.89
CA LYS A 16 -24.59 0.58 24.81
C LYS A 16 -24.05 1.95 25.15
N LEU A 17 -24.71 3.03 24.74
CA LEU A 17 -24.35 4.39 25.08
C LEU A 17 -24.41 4.61 26.60
N LYS A 18 -25.48 4.15 27.26
CA LYS A 18 -25.61 4.20 28.72
C LYS A 18 -24.49 3.42 29.43
N ARG A 19 -24.16 2.22 28.95
CA ARG A 19 -23.15 1.34 29.59
C ARG A 19 -21.71 1.78 29.34
N LYS A 20 -21.37 2.15 28.09
CA LYS A 20 -20.00 2.44 27.65
C LYS A 20 -19.60 3.90 27.83
N ARG A 21 -20.55 4.82 27.63
CA ARG A 21 -20.30 6.28 27.72
C ARG A 21 -20.96 6.96 28.91
N ARG A 22 -21.90 6.31 29.60
CA ARG A 22 -22.70 6.90 30.69
C ARG A 22 -23.47 8.14 30.24
N LYS A 23 -23.94 8.13 28.99
CA LYS A 23 -24.69 9.21 28.34
C LYS A 23 -26.04 8.69 27.83
N THR A 24 -27.00 9.59 27.68
CA THR A 24 -28.23 9.39 26.91
C THR A 24 -28.04 9.90 25.48
N LEU A 25 -28.98 9.60 24.58
CA LEU A 25 -28.92 10.08 23.20
C LEU A 25 -28.85 11.62 23.12
N ASP A 26 -29.60 12.33 23.97
CA ASP A 26 -29.62 13.79 24.01
C ASP A 26 -28.24 14.42 24.30
N ASP A 27 -27.38 13.70 25.03
CA ASP A 27 -26.03 14.14 25.40
C ASP A 27 -24.93 13.52 24.52
N ALA A 28 -25.30 12.70 23.52
CA ALA A 28 -24.36 11.94 22.70
C ALA A 28 -23.71 12.81 21.63
N THR A 29 -22.38 12.79 21.59
CA THR A 29 -21.63 13.32 20.46
C THR A 29 -21.54 12.28 19.34
N GLU A 30 -21.23 12.71 18.12
CA GLU A 30 -20.95 11.79 17.00
C GLU A 30 -19.82 10.80 17.35
N ASN A 31 -18.81 11.24 18.11
CA ASN A 31 -17.73 10.37 18.56
C ASN A 31 -18.22 9.29 19.54
N ASP A 32 -19.16 9.64 20.43
CA ASP A 32 -19.79 8.67 21.33
C ASP A 32 -20.53 7.58 20.54
N LEU A 33 -21.27 7.99 19.51
CA LEU A 33 -21.99 7.06 18.62
C LEU A 33 -21.04 6.18 17.83
N TYR A 34 -19.97 6.74 17.26
CA TYR A 34 -18.93 5.98 16.56
C TYR A 34 -18.39 4.84 17.44
N VAL A 35 -18.02 5.14 18.68
CA VAL A 35 -17.47 4.13 19.60
C VAL A 35 -18.51 3.11 20.02
N VAL A 36 -19.76 3.54 20.23
CA VAL A 36 -20.86 2.63 20.57
C VAL A 36 -21.11 1.66 19.43
N ILE A 37 -21.22 2.15 18.19
CA ILE A 37 -21.42 1.34 16.99
C ILE A 37 -20.24 0.37 16.80
N SER A 38 -19.01 0.87 16.93
CA SER A 38 -17.81 0.02 16.85
C SER A 38 -17.85 -1.09 17.90
N SER A 39 -18.33 -0.78 19.11
CA SER A 39 -18.52 -1.79 20.17
C SER A 39 -19.56 -2.84 19.81
N ILE A 40 -20.67 -2.45 19.21
CA ILE A 40 -21.75 -3.37 18.80
C ILE A 40 -21.19 -4.35 17.77
N VAL A 41 -20.43 -3.84 16.79
CA VAL A 41 -19.74 -4.68 15.81
C VAL A 41 -18.79 -5.64 16.52
N GLN A 42 -17.95 -5.15 17.44
CA GLN A 42 -17.05 -6.03 18.20
C GLN A 42 -17.74 -7.14 18.99
N ASP A 43 -18.84 -6.83 19.67
CA ASP A 43 -19.61 -7.86 20.39
C ASP A 43 -20.19 -8.91 19.44
N SER A 44 -20.60 -8.48 18.24
CA SER A 44 -21.15 -9.38 17.22
C SER A 44 -20.09 -10.33 16.64
N VAL A 45 -18.85 -9.85 16.45
CA VAL A 45 -17.79 -10.63 15.77
C VAL A 45 -16.88 -11.41 16.73
N THR A 46 -16.88 -11.07 18.02
CA THR A 46 -16.01 -11.76 19.00
C THR A 46 -16.28 -13.27 19.08
N PRO A 47 -17.54 -13.74 19.14
CA PRO A 47 -17.83 -15.18 19.12
C PRO A 47 -17.32 -15.87 17.84
N ASP A 48 -17.57 -15.26 16.68
CA ASP A 48 -17.15 -15.75 15.37
C ASP A 48 -15.62 -15.83 15.27
N TRP A 49 -14.92 -14.83 15.82
CA TRP A 49 -13.46 -14.81 15.88
C TRP A 49 -12.90 -15.93 16.75
N MET A 50 -13.50 -16.18 17.91
CA MET A 50 -13.10 -17.29 18.77
C MET A 50 -13.37 -18.65 18.11
N GLU A 51 -14.50 -18.80 17.41
CA GLU A 51 -14.84 -20.06 16.74
C GLU A 51 -13.95 -20.31 15.52
N THR A 52 -13.69 -19.29 14.71
CA THR A 52 -12.75 -19.36 13.57
C THR A 52 -11.39 -19.92 14.01
N GLN A 53 -10.84 -19.39 15.12
CA GLN A 53 -9.55 -19.87 15.65
C GLN A 53 -9.62 -21.32 16.12
N LYS A 54 -10.70 -21.73 16.79
CA LYS A 54 -10.90 -23.13 17.20
C LYS A 54 -11.02 -24.07 16.01
N GLU A 55 -11.73 -23.66 14.96
CA GLU A 55 -11.89 -24.46 13.75
C GLU A 55 -10.56 -24.69 13.04
N TYR A 56 -9.71 -23.66 12.93
CA TYR A 56 -8.38 -23.81 12.32
C TYR A 56 -7.53 -24.83 13.07
N VAL A 57 -7.55 -24.79 14.41
CA VAL A 57 -6.82 -25.76 15.25
C VAL A 57 -7.42 -27.16 15.14
N LYS A 58 -8.75 -27.28 15.27
CA LYS A 58 -9.49 -28.56 15.23
C LYS A 58 -9.31 -29.28 13.90
N ASN A 59 -9.41 -28.55 12.79
CA ASN A 59 -9.32 -29.09 11.43
C ASN A 59 -7.87 -29.21 10.95
N ARG A 60 -6.89 -28.75 11.75
CA ARG A 60 -5.46 -28.75 11.40
C ARG A 60 -5.21 -28.00 10.09
N ASN A 61 -5.91 -26.89 9.90
CA ASN A 61 -5.76 -26.08 8.71
C ASN A 61 -4.34 -25.50 8.66
N LYS A 62 -3.71 -25.57 7.49
CA LYS A 62 -2.52 -24.77 7.22
C LYS A 62 -2.89 -23.29 7.25
N GLN A 63 -2.05 -22.46 7.85
CA GLN A 63 -2.29 -21.04 8.06
C GLN A 63 -1.21 -20.21 7.36
N VAL A 64 -1.63 -19.16 6.67
CA VAL A 64 -0.69 -18.17 6.09
C VAL A 64 -0.47 -17.00 7.06
N TYR A 65 0.78 -16.60 7.23
CA TYR A 65 1.14 -15.36 7.92
C TYR A 65 1.75 -14.39 6.92
N TYR A 66 1.04 -13.29 6.66
CA TYR A 66 1.44 -12.24 5.73
C TYR A 66 2.20 -11.15 6.48
N LEU A 67 3.52 -11.11 6.32
CA LEU A 67 4.39 -10.15 7.01
C LEU A 67 4.59 -8.92 6.13
N SER A 68 4.22 -7.75 6.64
CA SER A 68 4.38 -6.48 5.93
C SER A 68 4.75 -5.36 6.89
N MET A 69 5.64 -4.46 6.45
CA MET A 69 5.93 -3.23 7.19
C MET A 69 4.78 -2.24 7.14
N GLU A 70 3.85 -2.37 6.20
CA GLU A 70 2.68 -1.50 6.11
C GLU A 70 1.38 -2.25 5.87
N PHE A 71 0.31 -1.74 6.50
CA PHE A 71 -1.09 -2.12 6.30
C PHE A 71 -1.94 -0.85 6.23
N LEU A 72 -2.24 -0.38 5.02
CA LEU A 72 -3.04 0.83 4.83
C LEU A 72 -4.53 0.47 4.90
N ILE A 73 -5.03 0.10 6.09
CA ILE A 73 -6.39 -0.45 6.28
C ILE A 73 -7.51 0.60 6.13
N GLY A 74 -7.22 1.87 6.44
CA GLY A 74 -8.20 2.96 6.43
C GLY A 74 -9.12 2.90 7.66
N ARG A 75 -10.28 3.55 7.56
CA ARG A 75 -11.36 3.42 8.54
C ARG A 75 -11.99 2.04 8.47
N LEU A 76 -12.28 1.45 9.62
CA LEU A 76 -12.87 0.12 9.73
C LEU A 76 -14.37 0.13 10.00
N VAL A 77 -14.96 1.21 10.52
CA VAL A 77 -16.37 1.22 10.93
C VAL A 77 -17.31 0.87 9.78
N GLU A 78 -17.20 1.55 8.65
CA GLU A 78 -18.06 1.30 7.49
C GLU A 78 -17.80 -0.08 6.88
N SER A 79 -16.53 -0.48 6.74
CA SER A 79 -16.20 -1.79 6.16
C SER A 79 -16.64 -2.95 7.04
N ASN A 80 -16.51 -2.81 8.36
CA ASN A 80 -16.89 -3.87 9.29
C ASN A 80 -18.42 -3.96 9.40
N LEU A 81 -19.12 -2.83 9.41
CA LEU A 81 -20.58 -2.82 9.31
C LEU A 81 -21.05 -3.49 8.02
N LEU A 82 -20.40 -3.21 6.89
CA LEU A 82 -20.70 -3.85 5.60
C LEU A 82 -20.48 -5.37 5.66
N ASN A 83 -19.31 -5.80 6.14
CA ASN A 83 -18.94 -7.22 6.20
C ASN A 83 -19.82 -8.01 7.18
N CYS A 84 -20.33 -7.37 8.23
CA CYS A 84 -21.30 -7.97 9.17
C CYS A 84 -22.76 -7.89 8.70
N GLY A 85 -23.06 -7.22 7.57
CA GLY A 85 -24.44 -7.00 7.14
C GLY A 85 -25.24 -6.06 8.05
N LEU A 86 -24.57 -5.15 8.77
CA LEU A 86 -25.16 -4.19 9.71
C LEU A 86 -25.16 -2.75 9.18
N LEU A 87 -24.58 -2.49 8.00
CA LEU A 87 -24.43 -1.13 7.46
C LEU A 87 -25.79 -0.44 7.24
N ASP A 88 -26.73 -1.10 6.57
CA ASP A 88 -28.02 -0.49 6.22
C ASP A 88 -28.85 -0.17 7.46
N VAL A 89 -29.01 -1.14 8.38
CA VAL A 89 -29.74 -0.92 9.64
C VAL A 89 -29.08 0.17 10.48
N THR A 90 -27.74 0.26 10.48
CA THR A 90 -27.04 1.34 11.19
C THR A 90 -27.31 2.70 10.57
N ASN A 91 -27.26 2.80 9.24
CA ASN A 91 -27.53 4.04 8.52
C ASN A 91 -28.97 4.52 8.78
N GLU A 92 -29.94 3.63 8.66
CA GLU A 92 -31.36 3.93 8.91
C GLU A 92 -31.60 4.36 10.37
N SER A 93 -31.02 3.64 11.33
CA SER A 93 -31.13 3.97 12.75
C SER A 93 -30.50 5.33 13.08
N LEU A 94 -29.32 5.65 12.55
CA LEU A 94 -28.67 6.95 12.77
C LEU A 94 -29.50 8.10 12.20
N GLN A 95 -30.06 7.92 11.00
CA GLN A 95 -30.93 8.92 10.37
C GLN A 95 -32.21 9.16 11.17
N GLU A 96 -32.85 8.10 11.69
CA GLU A 96 -34.04 8.22 12.55
C GLU A 96 -33.72 8.93 13.88
N LEU A 97 -32.51 8.74 14.40
CA LEU A 97 -32.01 9.45 15.57
C LEU A 97 -31.57 10.90 15.28
N GLY A 98 -31.67 11.37 14.02
CA GLY A 98 -31.33 12.73 13.62
C GLY A 98 -29.85 12.96 13.31
N TYR A 99 -29.05 11.90 13.19
CA TYR A 99 -27.63 11.98 12.84
C TYR A 99 -27.40 11.64 11.36
N ASN A 100 -26.41 12.29 10.76
CA ASN A 100 -25.88 11.89 9.47
C ASN A 100 -24.84 10.78 9.69
N PRO A 101 -25.01 9.58 9.10
CA PRO A 101 -24.07 8.47 9.29
C PRO A 101 -22.63 8.83 8.91
N GLN A 102 -22.45 9.61 7.85
CA GLN A 102 -21.12 10.01 7.38
C GLN A 102 -20.38 10.90 8.37
N ASP A 103 -21.10 11.74 9.12
CA ASP A 103 -20.50 12.59 10.15
C ASP A 103 -20.04 11.73 11.34
N VAL A 104 -20.83 10.72 11.73
CA VAL A 104 -20.45 9.72 12.74
C VAL A 104 -19.25 8.88 12.30
N TYR A 105 -19.25 8.34 11.09
CA TYR A 105 -18.13 7.54 10.58
C TYR A 105 -16.86 8.37 10.39
N SER A 106 -17.01 9.67 10.12
CA SER A 106 -15.87 10.59 9.98
C SER A 106 -15.11 10.85 11.28
N GLN A 107 -15.69 10.51 12.44
CA GLN A 107 -15.05 10.57 13.74
C GLN A 107 -13.93 9.52 13.90
N GLU A 108 -13.94 8.47 13.07
CA GLU A 108 -12.83 7.53 13.00
C GLU A 108 -11.63 8.17 12.28
N HIS A 109 -10.47 8.15 12.93
CA HIS A 109 -9.21 8.48 12.26
C HIS A 109 -8.71 7.27 11.48
N ASP A 110 -8.25 7.45 10.24
CA ASP A 110 -7.58 6.38 9.50
C ASP A 110 -6.43 5.82 10.34
N ALA A 111 -6.34 4.49 10.45
CA ALA A 111 -5.21 3.88 11.13
C ALA A 111 -3.92 4.16 10.35
N ALA A 112 -2.99 4.89 10.96
CA ALA A 112 -1.75 5.33 10.33
C ALA A 112 -0.70 4.19 10.30
N LEU A 113 -1.07 3.07 9.69
CA LEU A 113 -0.30 1.82 9.66
C LEU A 113 0.34 1.55 8.29
N GLY A 114 0.19 2.47 7.33
CA GLY A 114 0.76 2.32 6.01
C GLY A 114 0.89 3.65 5.26
N ASN A 115 1.53 3.60 4.10
CA ASN A 115 1.76 4.75 3.23
C ASN A 115 1.18 4.50 1.82
N GLY A 116 1.60 3.41 1.19
CA GLY A 116 1.51 3.26 -0.26
C GLY A 116 0.61 2.15 -0.78
N GLY A 117 0.84 1.81 -2.05
CA GLY A 117 0.16 0.72 -2.73
C GLY A 117 0.47 -0.66 -2.14
N LEU A 118 1.67 -0.86 -1.56
CA LEU A 118 2.07 -2.12 -0.91
C LEU A 118 1.20 -2.38 0.33
N GLY A 119 1.06 -1.39 1.21
CA GLY A 119 0.23 -1.50 2.41
C GLY A 119 -1.25 -1.58 2.08
N ARG A 120 -1.70 -0.91 1.02
CA ARG A 120 -3.09 -1.02 0.57
C ARG A 120 -3.39 -2.37 -0.05
N LEU A 121 -2.43 -2.98 -0.74
CA LEU A 121 -2.52 -4.34 -1.25
C LEU A 121 -2.62 -5.34 -0.09
N ALA A 122 -1.73 -5.25 0.89
CA ALA A 122 -1.77 -6.09 2.09
C ALA A 122 -3.14 -6.02 2.78
N ALA A 123 -3.72 -4.83 2.91
CA ALA A 123 -5.06 -4.66 3.46
C ALA A 123 -6.18 -5.26 2.57
N CYS A 124 -6.09 -5.18 1.23
CA CYS A 124 -7.05 -5.86 0.34
C CYS A 124 -6.91 -7.40 0.41
N PHE A 125 -5.69 -7.89 0.57
CA PHE A 125 -5.39 -9.31 0.71
C PHE A 125 -5.97 -9.88 1.99
N LEU A 126 -5.77 -9.22 3.14
CA LEU A 126 -6.37 -9.65 4.40
C LEU A 126 -7.90 -9.75 4.30
N ASP A 127 -8.55 -8.73 3.74
CA ASP A 127 -10.00 -8.74 3.52
C ASP A 127 -10.44 -9.91 2.60
N SER A 128 -9.66 -10.25 1.58
CA SER A 128 -9.98 -11.34 0.65
C SER A 128 -9.70 -12.73 1.20
N ILE A 129 -8.64 -12.87 2.01
CA ILE A 129 -8.35 -14.10 2.75
C ILE A 129 -9.53 -14.40 3.68
N ALA A 130 -9.98 -13.42 4.47
CA ALA A 130 -11.13 -13.59 5.36
C ALA A 130 -12.44 -13.82 4.58
N SER A 131 -12.73 -13.02 3.55
CA SER A 131 -13.99 -13.13 2.78
C SER A 131 -14.11 -14.43 1.98
N MET A 132 -13.00 -15.08 1.64
CA MET A 132 -13.00 -16.40 0.99
C MET A 132 -12.89 -17.56 1.97
N GLY A 133 -12.81 -17.30 3.28
CA GLY A 133 -12.75 -18.33 4.31
C GLY A 133 -11.40 -19.04 4.44
N TYR A 134 -10.32 -18.42 3.96
CA TYR A 134 -8.97 -18.96 4.12
C TYR A 134 -8.40 -18.63 5.51
N ALA A 135 -7.66 -19.58 6.08
CA ALA A 135 -6.93 -19.38 7.32
C ALA A 135 -5.66 -18.54 7.08
N GLY A 136 -5.76 -17.23 7.32
CA GLY A 136 -4.64 -16.35 7.08
C GLY A 136 -4.64 -15.06 7.89
N HIS A 137 -3.46 -14.69 8.38
CA HIS A 137 -3.23 -13.63 9.34
C HIS A 137 -2.26 -12.58 8.77
N GLY A 138 -2.40 -11.33 9.20
CA GLY A 138 -1.44 -10.27 8.94
C GLY A 138 -0.54 -10.03 10.15
N ALA A 139 0.73 -9.72 9.94
CA ALA A 139 1.65 -9.29 10.99
C ALA A 139 2.39 -8.01 10.57
N GLY A 140 2.29 -6.98 11.40
CA GLY A 140 2.90 -5.66 11.18
C GLY A 140 3.30 -4.97 12.48
N ILE A 141 3.71 -3.70 12.39
CA ILE A 141 4.07 -2.87 13.55
C ILE A 141 2.94 -1.90 13.86
N ARG A 142 2.67 -1.69 15.16
CA ARG A 142 1.69 -0.71 15.65
C ARG A 142 2.31 0.68 15.72
N TYR A 143 2.47 1.33 14.56
CA TYR A 143 3.07 2.67 14.49
C TYR A 143 2.26 3.71 15.27
N ARG A 144 2.92 4.46 16.15
CA ARG A 144 2.28 5.53 16.94
C ARG A 144 1.92 6.75 16.12
N TYR A 145 2.73 7.06 15.10
CA TYR A 145 2.65 8.31 14.33
C TYR A 145 2.56 8.12 12.81
N GLY A 146 2.40 6.87 12.36
CA GLY A 146 2.40 6.49 10.95
C GLY A 146 3.60 7.03 10.18
N LEU A 147 3.37 7.39 8.91
CA LEU A 147 4.40 8.08 8.12
C LEU A 147 4.48 9.56 8.53
N PHE A 148 3.42 10.31 8.26
CA PHE A 148 3.15 11.67 8.75
C PHE A 148 1.76 12.12 8.28
N GLU A 149 1.17 13.04 9.01
CA GLU A 149 0.06 13.87 8.57
C GLU A 149 0.59 15.03 7.71
N GLN A 150 0.09 15.15 6.48
CA GLN A 150 0.52 16.19 5.56
C GLN A 150 -0.28 17.47 5.82
N ARG A 151 0.41 18.61 5.85
CA ARG A 151 -0.19 19.93 5.71
C ARG A 151 0.49 20.70 4.60
N ILE A 152 -0.26 21.58 3.95
CA ILE A 152 0.28 22.49 2.95
C ILE A 152 0.34 23.91 3.53
N ILE A 153 1.56 24.45 3.70
CA ILE A 153 1.80 25.80 4.20
C ILE A 153 2.57 26.60 3.16
N HIS A 154 1.94 27.67 2.63
CA HIS A 154 2.49 28.48 1.53
C HIS A 154 2.94 27.62 0.33
N GLY A 155 2.12 26.64 -0.05
CA GLY A 155 2.41 25.69 -1.14
C GLY A 155 3.40 24.57 -0.79
N ASN A 156 4.09 24.64 0.35
CA ASN A 156 5.06 23.61 0.75
C ASN A 156 4.37 22.51 1.55
N GLN A 157 4.78 21.26 1.31
CA GLN A 157 4.48 20.16 2.20
C GLN A 157 5.20 20.33 3.54
N VAL A 158 4.44 20.20 4.63
CA VAL A 158 4.93 20.13 6.01
C VAL A 158 4.48 18.81 6.62
N GLU A 159 5.42 18.09 7.21
CA GLU A 159 5.18 16.82 7.89
C GLU A 159 4.87 17.03 9.37
N LEU A 160 3.71 16.57 9.82
CA LEU A 160 3.33 16.52 11.23
C LEU A 160 3.16 15.06 11.67
N PRO A 161 3.39 14.70 12.95
CA PRO A 161 3.08 13.35 13.41
C PRO A 161 1.58 13.04 13.27
N ASP A 162 1.24 11.85 12.78
CA ASP A 162 -0.16 11.42 12.63
C ASP A 162 -0.68 10.82 13.95
N TYR A 163 -1.41 11.62 14.73
CA TYR A 163 -1.86 11.25 16.08
C TYR A 163 -3.15 10.41 16.10
N TRP A 164 -3.26 9.40 15.23
CA TRP A 164 -4.45 8.53 15.13
C TRP A 164 -4.81 7.79 16.44
N LEU A 165 -3.83 7.54 17.30
CA LEU A 165 -3.99 6.90 18.62
C LEU A 165 -4.21 7.88 19.79
N LYS A 166 -4.41 9.18 19.50
CA LYS A 166 -4.70 10.17 20.55
C LYS A 166 -6.02 9.86 21.27
N ASN A 167 -7.02 9.46 20.50
CA ASN A 167 -8.29 8.97 21.02
C ASN A 167 -8.26 7.44 21.06
N GLU A 168 -9.21 6.85 21.77
CA GLU A 168 -9.35 5.39 21.77
C GLU A 168 -9.56 4.84 20.36
N TYR A 169 -8.79 3.81 20.00
CA TYR A 169 -8.99 3.03 18.79
C TYR A 169 -9.78 1.77 19.17
N PRO A 170 -11.10 1.73 18.94
CA PRO A 170 -11.94 0.70 19.53
C PRO A 170 -11.62 -0.68 18.98
N TRP A 171 -11.08 -0.80 17.77
CA TRP A 171 -10.93 -2.07 17.02
C TRP A 171 -9.84 -3.02 17.53
N GLU A 172 -8.89 -2.55 18.33
CA GLU A 172 -7.75 -3.36 18.75
C GLU A 172 -7.94 -4.00 20.14
N THR A 173 -7.35 -5.17 20.33
CA THR A 173 -7.24 -5.84 21.64
C THR A 173 -5.78 -6.05 21.99
N ARG A 174 -5.32 -5.40 23.06
CA ARG A 174 -3.97 -5.60 23.61
C ARG A 174 -3.87 -6.95 24.31
N LYS A 175 -2.85 -7.76 23.98
CA LYS A 175 -2.63 -9.11 24.54
C LYS A 175 -1.25 -9.24 25.22
N PRO A 176 -1.06 -8.60 26.39
CA PRO A 176 0.24 -8.61 27.08
C PRO A 176 0.74 -10.01 27.46
N GLU A 177 -0.15 -10.97 27.67
CA GLU A 177 0.17 -12.36 27.97
C GLU A 177 0.87 -13.10 26.81
N GLU A 178 0.75 -12.61 25.58
CA GLU A 178 1.41 -13.16 24.39
C GLU A 178 2.69 -12.37 24.01
N SER A 179 3.19 -11.53 24.90
CA SER A 179 4.39 -10.73 24.64
C SER A 179 5.65 -11.58 24.51
N VAL A 180 6.56 -11.16 23.64
CA VAL A 180 7.84 -11.85 23.41
C VAL A 180 9.02 -10.89 23.51
N GLU A 181 10.17 -11.39 23.92
CA GLU A 181 11.40 -10.60 24.01
C GLU A 181 12.17 -10.63 22.69
N VAL A 182 12.54 -9.45 22.18
CA VAL A 182 13.41 -9.25 21.02
C VAL A 182 14.74 -8.69 21.50
N GLN A 183 15.84 -9.21 20.96
CA GLN A 183 17.20 -8.90 21.42
C GLN A 183 18.00 -8.20 20.32
N PHE A 184 18.73 -7.14 20.69
CA PHE A 184 19.60 -6.37 19.80
C PHE A 184 21.02 -6.25 20.39
N GLY A 185 22.02 -6.03 19.55
CA GLY A 185 23.40 -5.81 19.95
C GLY A 185 24.04 -7.04 20.58
N GLY A 186 24.79 -6.85 21.67
CA GLY A 186 25.40 -7.94 22.43
C GLY A 186 26.49 -8.73 21.69
N ARG A 187 26.77 -9.93 22.18
CA ARG A 187 27.82 -10.81 21.63
C ARG A 187 27.43 -12.27 21.67
N VAL A 188 28.02 -13.03 20.75
CA VAL A 188 27.81 -14.47 20.60
C VAL A 188 28.99 -15.21 21.24
N ILE A 189 28.69 -16.17 22.11
CA ILE A 189 29.67 -17.08 22.72
C ILE A 189 29.42 -18.49 22.18
N GLU A 190 30.45 -19.08 21.62
CA GLU A 190 30.41 -20.43 21.04
C GLU A 190 31.06 -21.45 21.98
N HIS A 191 30.39 -22.58 22.17
CA HIS A 191 30.87 -23.70 22.96
C HIS A 191 30.71 -24.99 22.16
N THR A 192 31.79 -25.74 21.98
CA THR A 192 31.69 -27.10 21.42
C THR A 192 31.27 -28.06 22.52
N ARG A 193 30.12 -28.73 22.33
CA ARG A 193 29.65 -29.79 23.22
C ARG A 193 30.51 -31.04 23.10
N ARG A 194 30.36 -31.96 24.06
CA ARG A 194 31.15 -33.20 24.12
C ARG A 194 30.90 -34.16 22.95
N ASP A 195 29.74 -34.05 22.31
CA ASP A 195 29.35 -34.80 21.10
C ASP A 195 29.82 -34.13 19.79
N GLY A 196 30.51 -32.98 19.90
CA GLY A 196 30.99 -32.20 18.75
C GLY A 196 29.99 -31.19 18.20
N SER A 197 28.76 -31.11 18.74
CA SER A 197 27.80 -30.10 18.28
C SER A 197 28.17 -28.71 18.80
N LEU A 198 27.83 -27.67 18.04
CA LEU A 198 28.02 -26.28 18.45
C LEU A 198 26.84 -25.86 19.34
N GLU A 199 27.14 -25.32 20.52
CA GLU A 199 26.21 -24.62 21.37
C GLU A 199 26.53 -23.13 21.33
N VAL A 200 25.51 -22.33 21.05
CA VAL A 200 25.65 -20.90 20.87
C VAL A 200 24.86 -20.17 21.95
N GLN A 201 25.50 -19.25 22.65
CA GLN A 201 24.86 -18.38 23.64
C GLN A 201 24.91 -16.94 23.17
N TYR A 202 23.74 -16.30 23.13
CA TYR A 202 23.62 -14.87 22.80
C TYR A 202 23.45 -14.07 24.09
N VAL A 203 24.44 -13.25 24.43
CA VAL A 203 24.54 -12.59 25.74
C VAL A 203 24.81 -11.09 25.60
N ASP A 204 24.62 -10.35 26.69
CA ASP A 204 24.87 -8.90 26.79
C ASP A 204 24.04 -8.07 25.79
N THR A 205 22.80 -8.50 25.51
CA THR A 205 21.89 -7.88 24.53
C THR A 205 20.98 -6.82 25.14
N ASP A 206 20.62 -5.82 24.34
CA ASP A 206 19.51 -4.91 24.62
C ASP A 206 18.17 -5.62 24.35
N LYS A 207 17.26 -5.60 25.33
CA LYS A 207 16.01 -6.36 25.31
C LYS A 207 14.81 -5.46 25.14
N VAL A 208 13.98 -5.75 24.14
CA VAL A 208 12.73 -5.05 23.86
C VAL A 208 11.57 -6.03 24.00
N THR A 209 10.52 -5.63 24.71
CA THR A 209 9.27 -6.40 24.78
C THR A 209 8.40 -6.05 23.58
N ALA A 210 8.08 -7.03 22.75
CA ALA A 210 7.09 -6.90 21.70
C ALA A 210 5.71 -7.29 22.25
N VAL A 211 4.82 -6.30 22.38
CA VAL A 211 3.45 -6.51 22.87
C VAL A 211 2.48 -6.57 21.68
N PRO A 212 1.69 -7.64 21.52
CA PRO A 212 0.75 -7.75 20.42
C PRO A 212 -0.56 -6.99 20.68
N TYR A 213 -1.05 -6.35 19.62
CA TYR A 213 -2.36 -5.73 19.52
C TYR A 213 -3.08 -6.35 18.31
N ASP A 214 -4.19 -7.04 18.57
CA ASP A 214 -4.93 -7.75 17.53
C ASP A 214 -6.12 -6.91 17.04
N VAL A 215 -6.22 -6.76 15.72
CA VAL A 215 -7.35 -6.15 15.02
C VAL A 215 -8.09 -7.25 14.23
N PRO A 216 -9.42 -7.39 14.39
CA PRO A 216 -10.18 -8.40 13.66
C PRO A 216 -10.29 -8.03 12.19
N VAL A 217 -10.04 -9.01 11.32
CA VAL A 217 -10.24 -8.92 9.86
C VAL A 217 -11.47 -9.74 9.53
N ILE A 218 -12.61 -9.07 9.38
CA ILE A 218 -13.92 -9.69 9.22
C ILE A 218 -14.14 -10.03 7.75
N GLY A 219 -14.44 -11.29 7.43
CA GLY A 219 -14.82 -11.72 6.10
C GLY A 219 -16.21 -11.21 5.71
N TYR A 220 -16.42 -10.93 4.43
CA TYR A 220 -17.71 -10.46 3.93
C TYR A 220 -18.79 -11.55 4.09
N GLN A 221 -19.65 -11.36 5.09
CA GLN A 221 -20.87 -12.13 5.33
C GLN A 221 -20.68 -13.65 5.40
N ASN A 222 -19.61 -14.13 6.03
CA ASN A 222 -19.26 -15.56 6.08
C ASN A 222 -18.84 -16.08 7.47
N GLU A 223 -18.98 -15.28 8.52
CA GLU A 223 -18.65 -15.65 9.92
C GLU A 223 -17.17 -15.98 10.17
N VAL A 224 -16.30 -15.81 9.17
CA VAL A 224 -14.85 -15.99 9.30
C VAL A 224 -14.22 -14.66 9.73
N VAL A 225 -13.51 -14.70 10.86
CA VAL A 225 -12.76 -13.55 11.36
C VAL A 225 -11.30 -13.94 11.56
N ASN A 226 -10.44 -13.34 10.74
CA ASN A 226 -8.99 -13.48 10.82
C ASN A 226 -8.38 -12.36 11.69
N THR A 227 -7.06 -12.37 11.83
CA THR A 227 -6.33 -11.47 12.73
C THR A 227 -5.28 -10.69 11.96
N LEU A 228 -5.30 -9.36 12.10
CA LEU A 228 -4.14 -8.50 11.87
C LEU A 228 -3.48 -8.23 13.22
N ARG A 229 -2.29 -8.79 13.44
CA ARG A 229 -1.49 -8.61 14.64
C ARG A 229 -0.48 -7.48 14.44
N LEU A 230 -0.50 -6.50 15.34
CA LEU A 230 0.36 -5.33 15.32
C LEU A 230 1.26 -5.33 16.56
N TRP A 231 2.57 -5.25 16.37
CA TRP A 231 3.55 -5.27 17.46
C TRP A 231 3.87 -3.85 17.95
N SER A 232 3.73 -3.63 19.25
CA SER A 232 4.18 -2.41 19.94
C SER A 232 5.48 -2.69 20.67
N ALA A 233 6.49 -1.83 20.49
CA ALA A 233 7.75 -1.93 21.21
C ALA A 233 7.60 -1.26 22.58
N GLU A 234 7.82 -2.04 23.64
CA GLU A 234 7.71 -1.62 25.03
C GLU A 234 8.95 -2.05 25.84
N ILE A 235 9.18 -1.39 26.96
CA ILE A 235 10.29 -1.71 27.88
C ILE A 235 10.00 -3.03 28.59
N SER A 236 11.05 -3.82 28.83
CA SER A 236 10.95 -5.03 29.65
C SER A 236 10.57 -4.70 31.09
N ALA A 237 9.60 -5.44 31.65
CA ALA A 237 9.17 -5.27 33.03
C ALA A 237 10.34 -5.45 34.04
N ASN A 238 11.35 -6.23 33.66
CA ASN A 238 12.55 -6.49 34.46
C ASN A 238 13.56 -5.34 34.45
N ASP A 239 13.42 -4.37 33.54
CA ASP A 239 14.36 -3.25 33.38
C ASP A 239 13.87 -1.93 34.05
N GLN A 240 12.93 -2.04 34.99
CA GLN A 240 12.43 -0.89 35.76
C GLN A 240 13.42 -0.38 36.83
N SER A 241 14.65 -0.93 36.88
CA SER A 241 15.66 -0.62 37.89
C SER A 241 16.17 0.84 37.82
N GLY A 242 16.03 1.51 36.67
CA GLY A 242 16.42 2.92 36.47
C GLY A 242 15.51 3.97 37.11
N ARG A 243 14.33 3.58 37.63
CA ARG A 243 13.36 4.52 38.24
C ARG A 243 13.81 5.17 39.56
N THR A 244 14.93 4.74 40.14
CA THR A 244 15.33 5.12 41.51
C THR A 244 16.56 6.05 41.60
N GLY A 245 17.20 6.39 40.47
CA GLY A 245 18.37 7.27 40.45
C GLY A 245 18.02 8.75 40.24
N SER A 246 18.56 9.65 41.08
CA SER A 246 18.58 11.09 40.82
C SER A 246 19.84 11.48 40.04
N GLY A 247 19.73 12.38 39.05
CA GLY A 247 20.87 12.90 38.27
C GLY A 247 21.02 12.31 36.85
N PRO A 248 22.24 12.26 36.27
CA PRO A 248 22.48 11.87 34.87
C PRO A 248 21.96 10.49 34.47
N SER A 249 21.89 9.55 35.41
CA SER A 249 21.35 8.19 35.20
C SER A 249 19.86 8.19 34.81
N TYR A 250 19.08 9.16 35.32
CA TYR A 250 17.68 9.31 34.95
C TYR A 250 17.49 9.73 33.49
N TYR A 251 18.30 10.68 33.01
CA TYR A 251 18.25 11.13 31.60
C TYR A 251 18.66 10.00 30.65
N HIS A 252 19.70 9.23 31.00
CA HIS A 252 20.13 8.08 30.20
C HIS A 252 19.06 6.98 30.12
N HIS A 253 18.29 6.77 31.21
CA HIS A 253 17.15 5.87 31.19
C HIS A 253 16.01 6.39 30.30
N LEU A 254 15.71 7.69 30.34
CA LEU A 254 14.71 8.30 29.45
C LEU A 254 15.10 8.22 27.97
N GLU A 255 16.38 8.42 27.64
CA GLU A 255 16.89 8.24 26.28
C GLU A 255 16.76 6.78 25.82
N HIS A 256 17.06 5.83 26.71
CA HIS A 256 16.87 4.42 26.43
C HIS A 256 15.39 4.06 26.19
N VAL A 257 14.49 4.52 27.08
CA VAL A 257 13.03 4.41 26.91
C VAL A 257 12.62 4.93 25.54
N HIS A 258 13.04 6.15 25.21
CA HIS A 258 12.68 6.78 23.95
C HIS A 258 13.16 5.97 22.74
N SER A 259 14.39 5.44 22.79
CA SER A 259 14.94 4.62 21.70
C SER A 259 14.12 3.36 21.42
N ILE A 260 13.58 2.73 22.47
CA ILE A 260 12.71 1.55 22.33
C ILE A 260 11.37 1.94 21.70
N GLU A 261 10.76 3.02 22.18
CA GLU A 261 9.49 3.48 21.66
C GLU A 261 9.56 3.88 20.18
N GLN A 262 10.69 4.41 19.72
CA GLN A 262 10.93 4.76 18.32
C GLN A 262 10.87 3.57 17.35
N ILE A 263 11.13 2.33 17.82
CA ILE A 263 10.98 1.13 16.99
C ILE A 263 9.53 1.01 16.48
N SER A 264 8.54 1.34 17.30
CA SER A 264 7.13 1.42 16.89
C SER A 264 6.63 2.86 16.71
N GLY A 265 7.53 3.82 16.49
CA GLY A 265 7.22 5.24 16.37
C GLY A 265 6.64 5.59 15.00
N PHE A 266 7.53 5.81 14.03
CA PHE A 266 7.21 6.20 12.65
C PHE A 266 7.42 5.03 11.67
N LEU A 267 6.59 4.99 10.64
CA LEU A 267 6.76 4.13 9.47
C LEU A 267 7.77 4.76 8.51
N TYR A 268 8.73 3.97 8.05
CA TYR A 268 9.81 4.42 7.16
C TYR A 268 10.52 5.68 7.68
N PRO A 269 11.19 5.58 8.85
CA PRO A 269 12.00 6.69 9.36
C PRO A 269 13.04 7.11 8.32
N ASP A 270 13.41 8.39 8.33
CA ASP A 270 14.44 8.93 7.44
C ASP A 270 15.75 8.14 7.61
N ASP A 271 16.20 7.51 6.53
CA ASP A 271 17.37 6.65 6.48
C ASP A 271 18.54 7.29 5.70
N SER A 272 18.52 8.62 5.56
CA SER A 272 19.67 9.38 5.05
C SER A 272 20.86 9.38 6.01
N THR A 273 20.63 9.13 7.31
CA THR A 273 21.65 9.04 8.36
C THR A 273 21.95 7.59 8.78
N PHE A 274 23.05 7.37 9.49
CA PHE A 274 23.40 6.03 10.01
C PHE A 274 22.38 5.54 11.05
N GLU A 275 21.99 6.42 11.96
CA GLU A 275 21.02 6.14 13.03
C GLU A 275 19.64 5.82 12.46
N GLY A 276 19.23 6.51 11.40
CA GLY A 276 17.99 6.24 10.68
C GLY A 276 17.97 4.87 10.00
N LYS A 277 19.08 4.51 9.35
CA LYS A 277 19.30 3.17 8.78
C LYS A 277 19.25 2.08 9.86
N GLU A 278 19.97 2.29 10.96
CA GLU A 278 19.99 1.35 12.08
C GLU A 278 18.57 1.18 12.67
N LEU A 279 17.81 2.26 12.85
CA LEU A 279 16.42 2.20 13.32
C LEU A 279 15.55 1.40 12.35
N ARG A 280 15.63 1.65 11.05
CA ARG A 280 14.86 0.90 10.04
C ARG A 280 15.19 -0.60 10.09
N LEU A 281 16.46 -0.97 10.24
CA LEU A 281 16.87 -2.37 10.43
C LEU A 281 16.34 -2.95 11.76
N LYS A 282 16.36 -2.19 12.85
CA LYS A 282 15.74 -2.57 14.14
C LYS A 282 14.25 -2.86 13.99
N GLN A 283 13.51 -2.02 13.26
CA GLN A 283 12.08 -2.21 13.01
C GLN A 283 11.80 -3.50 12.26
N GLN A 284 12.55 -3.77 11.19
CA GLN A 284 12.39 -5.00 10.40
C GLN A 284 12.66 -6.23 11.24
N TYR A 285 13.77 -6.25 11.99
CA TYR A 285 14.10 -7.37 12.86
C TYR A 285 13.07 -7.55 13.99
N PHE A 286 12.63 -6.45 14.60
CA PHE A 286 11.58 -6.44 15.62
C PHE A 286 10.30 -7.13 15.12
N LEU A 287 9.83 -6.78 13.93
CA LEU A 287 8.67 -7.40 13.31
C LEU A 287 8.86 -8.90 13.13
N VAL A 288 9.97 -9.33 12.50
CA VAL A 288 10.15 -10.75 12.16
C VAL A 288 10.40 -11.61 13.40
N SER A 289 11.19 -11.14 14.36
CA SER A 289 11.49 -11.89 15.59
C SER A 289 10.25 -12.03 16.46
N ALA A 290 9.49 -10.95 16.66
CA ALA A 290 8.25 -11.01 17.42
C ALA A 290 7.24 -11.98 16.78
N THR A 291 7.08 -11.89 15.46
CA THR A 291 6.14 -12.72 14.71
C THR A 291 6.53 -14.20 14.69
N ILE A 292 7.79 -14.53 14.41
CA ILE A 292 8.25 -15.93 14.34
C ILE A 292 8.14 -16.61 15.70
N LYS A 293 8.62 -15.96 16.77
CA LYS A 293 8.49 -16.50 18.13
C LYS A 293 7.04 -16.77 18.50
N ASN A 294 6.15 -15.84 18.14
CA ASN A 294 4.73 -16.00 18.39
C ASN A 294 4.09 -17.15 17.59
N ILE A 295 4.43 -17.30 16.30
CA ILE A 295 3.98 -18.42 15.47
C ILE A 295 4.41 -19.76 16.07
N ILE A 296 5.68 -19.86 16.51
CA ILE A 296 6.23 -21.08 17.10
C ILE A 296 5.54 -21.41 18.42
N ASN A 297 5.33 -20.42 19.29
CA ASN A 297 4.60 -20.61 20.55
C ASN A 297 3.17 -21.10 20.29
N LYS A 298 2.45 -20.48 19.35
CA LYS A 298 1.09 -20.91 18.97
C LYS A 298 1.07 -22.30 18.35
N PHE A 299 2.03 -22.63 17.50
CA PHE A 299 2.13 -23.98 16.93
C PHE A 299 2.28 -25.04 18.02
N ARG A 300 3.12 -24.80 19.04
CA ARG A 300 3.28 -25.69 20.19
C ARG A 300 2.01 -25.82 21.01
N GLU A 301 1.39 -24.70 21.36
CA GLU A 301 0.15 -24.66 22.13
C GLU A 301 -0.98 -25.42 21.44
N ASN A 302 -1.12 -25.23 20.13
CA ASN A 302 -2.25 -25.74 19.35
C ASN A 302 -2.08 -27.20 18.89
N HIS A 303 -0.85 -27.62 18.59
CA HIS A 303 -0.60 -28.92 17.96
C HIS A 303 0.24 -29.87 18.82
N GLY A 304 1.15 -29.35 19.66
CA GLY A 304 2.06 -30.19 20.44
C GLY A 304 2.96 -31.09 19.58
N LEU A 305 3.20 -30.71 18.32
CA LEU A 305 3.99 -31.47 17.35
C LEU A 305 5.43 -30.96 17.26
N PRO A 306 6.38 -31.75 16.74
CA PRO A 306 7.72 -31.29 16.41
C PRO A 306 7.70 -30.18 15.34
N LEU A 307 8.61 -29.21 15.44
CA LEU A 307 8.75 -28.12 14.47
C LEU A 307 9.23 -28.59 13.09
N SER A 308 9.74 -29.83 12.96
CA SER A 308 9.97 -30.45 11.65
C SER A 308 8.71 -30.56 10.79
N GLN A 309 7.52 -30.52 11.40
CA GLN A 309 6.23 -30.53 10.69
C GLN A 309 5.65 -29.12 10.48
N LEU A 310 6.38 -28.05 10.83
CA LEU A 310 5.87 -26.68 10.78
C LEU A 310 5.31 -26.30 9.39
N GLN A 311 5.97 -26.74 8.33
CA GLN A 311 5.58 -26.49 6.94
C GLN A 311 4.18 -27.00 6.55
N ASP A 312 3.66 -28.01 7.25
CA ASP A 312 2.34 -28.58 6.99
C ASP A 312 1.22 -27.71 7.58
N TYR A 313 1.56 -26.83 8.53
CA TYR A 313 0.62 -26.01 9.29
C TYR A 313 0.83 -24.52 9.10
N VAL A 314 2.00 -24.10 8.64
CA VAL A 314 2.39 -22.69 8.56
C VAL A 314 3.05 -22.41 7.22
N THR A 315 2.68 -21.28 6.61
CA THR A 315 3.49 -20.64 5.59
C THR A 315 3.59 -19.15 5.86
N ILE A 316 4.76 -18.58 5.59
CA ILE A 316 5.06 -17.18 5.83
C ILE A 316 5.27 -16.50 4.48
N GLN A 317 4.47 -15.49 4.20
CA GLN A 317 4.61 -14.66 3.01
C GLN A 317 5.42 -13.41 3.36
N ILE A 318 6.62 -13.32 2.78
CA ILE A 318 7.51 -12.17 2.83
C ILE A 318 7.05 -11.17 1.76
N ASN A 319 6.48 -10.04 2.20
CA ASN A 319 5.98 -8.96 1.35
C ASN A 319 7.07 -7.91 1.09
N ASP A 320 7.69 -7.96 -0.09
CA ASP A 320 8.89 -7.20 -0.44
C ASP A 320 10.11 -7.54 0.45
N THR A 321 11.23 -6.83 0.35
CA THR A 321 12.47 -7.25 1.05
C THR A 321 12.47 -6.99 2.55
N HIS A 322 11.56 -6.17 3.08
CA HIS A 322 11.59 -5.75 4.48
C HIS A 322 11.57 -6.90 5.51
N PRO A 323 10.76 -7.97 5.36
CA PRO A 323 10.75 -9.08 6.30
C PRO A 323 11.70 -10.21 5.91
N SER A 324 12.72 -9.98 5.06
CA SER A 324 13.65 -11.05 4.62
C SER A 324 14.46 -11.65 5.76
N LEU A 325 14.64 -10.90 6.87
CA LEU A 325 15.24 -11.40 8.10
C LEU A 325 14.41 -12.51 8.78
N ALA A 326 13.18 -12.77 8.33
CA ALA A 326 12.41 -13.93 8.75
C ALA A 326 13.13 -15.26 8.46
N VAL A 327 13.88 -15.32 7.36
CA VAL A 327 14.67 -16.50 6.97
C VAL A 327 15.73 -16.83 8.04
N PRO A 328 16.69 -15.94 8.36
CA PRO A 328 17.71 -16.24 9.37
C PRO A 328 17.16 -16.27 10.80
N GLU A 329 16.06 -15.58 11.12
CA GLU A 329 15.46 -15.67 12.46
C GLU A 329 14.79 -17.02 12.71
N LEU A 330 14.08 -17.59 11.72
CA LEU A 330 13.53 -18.93 11.87
C LEU A 330 14.65 -19.97 12.05
N MET A 331 15.73 -19.84 11.27
CA MET A 331 16.95 -20.63 11.45
C MET A 331 17.53 -20.49 12.85
N ARG A 332 17.62 -19.26 13.37
CA ARG A 332 18.14 -19.00 14.72
C ARG A 332 17.30 -19.70 15.79
N VAL A 333 15.98 -19.56 15.74
CA VAL A 333 15.11 -20.21 16.74
C VAL A 333 15.23 -21.74 16.65
N LEU A 334 15.18 -22.31 15.45
CA LEU A 334 15.29 -23.76 15.26
C LEU A 334 16.63 -24.33 15.74
N MET A 335 17.75 -23.63 15.49
CA MET A 335 19.07 -24.12 15.91
C MET A 335 19.36 -23.82 17.38
N ASP A 336 19.22 -22.56 17.78
CA ASP A 336 19.76 -22.08 19.05
C ASP A 336 18.79 -22.37 20.23
N GLU A 337 17.48 -22.31 19.99
CA GLU A 337 16.47 -22.56 21.02
C GLU A 337 15.96 -24.00 21.00
N GLU A 338 15.86 -24.60 19.81
CA GLU A 338 15.27 -25.93 19.62
C GLU A 338 16.28 -27.05 19.37
N GLY A 339 17.55 -26.70 19.15
CA GLY A 339 18.63 -27.67 18.99
C GLY A 339 18.62 -28.45 17.68
N TYR A 340 17.96 -27.95 16.63
CA TYR A 340 17.96 -28.59 15.31
C TYR A 340 19.35 -28.47 14.67
N PRO A 341 19.85 -29.52 14.00
CA PRO A 341 20.97 -29.41 13.09
C PRO A 341 20.70 -28.40 11.97
N TRP A 342 21.76 -27.80 11.41
CA TRP A 342 21.65 -26.80 10.34
C TRP A 342 20.77 -27.28 9.18
N ASP A 343 21.03 -28.48 8.66
CA ASP A 343 20.37 -28.98 7.45
C ASP A 343 18.87 -29.21 7.70
N ASP A 344 18.49 -29.70 8.88
CA ASP A 344 17.09 -29.89 9.27
C ASP A 344 16.38 -28.54 9.46
N ALA A 345 17.04 -27.58 10.12
CA ALA A 345 16.50 -26.23 10.30
C ALA A 345 16.31 -25.49 8.96
N TRP A 346 17.28 -25.65 8.05
CA TRP A 346 17.25 -25.04 6.72
C TRP A 346 16.14 -25.64 5.86
N GLU A 347 15.94 -26.95 5.95
CA GLU A 347 14.87 -27.61 5.22
C GLU A 347 13.49 -27.11 5.64
N VAL A 348 13.23 -27.04 6.95
CA VAL A 348 11.98 -26.44 7.47
C VAL A 348 11.83 -25.00 7.00
N THR A 349 12.89 -24.19 7.13
CA THR A 349 12.85 -22.77 6.78
C THR A 349 12.48 -22.56 5.31
N ARG A 350 13.12 -23.29 4.39
CA ARG A 350 12.87 -23.17 2.95
C ARG A 350 11.45 -23.54 2.56
N HIS A 351 10.81 -24.48 3.27
CA HIS A 351 9.44 -24.93 2.98
C HIS A 351 8.35 -24.07 3.63
N VAL A 352 8.70 -23.23 4.59
CA VAL A 352 7.76 -22.31 5.24
C VAL A 352 7.69 -20.97 4.50
N MET A 353 8.80 -20.49 3.92
CA MET A 353 8.94 -19.11 3.40
C MET A 353 8.59 -18.97 1.91
N ALA A 354 7.78 -17.96 1.58
CA ALA A 354 7.53 -17.52 0.21
C ALA A 354 7.78 -16.01 0.07
N TYR A 355 8.29 -15.56 -1.08
CA TYR A 355 8.69 -14.16 -1.31
C TYR A 355 7.91 -13.53 -2.48
N THR A 356 7.32 -12.35 -2.25
CA THR A 356 6.77 -11.50 -3.32
C THR A 356 7.65 -10.27 -3.50
N ASN A 357 8.10 -10.02 -4.73
CA ASN A 357 8.80 -8.79 -5.10
C ASN A 357 7.82 -7.75 -5.65
N HIS A 358 7.99 -6.47 -5.25
CA HIS A 358 7.13 -5.35 -5.64
C HIS A 358 7.84 -4.24 -6.44
N THR A 359 9.10 -4.44 -6.85
CA THR A 359 9.91 -3.40 -7.49
C THR A 359 10.67 -3.92 -8.71
N THR A 360 10.63 -3.16 -9.80
CA THR A 360 11.48 -3.38 -10.98
C THR A 360 12.86 -2.74 -10.85
N LEU A 361 13.05 -1.87 -9.86
CA LEU A 361 14.27 -1.07 -9.71
C LEU A 361 15.29 -1.79 -8.83
N SER A 362 16.44 -2.14 -9.42
CA SER A 362 17.58 -2.76 -8.73
C SER A 362 18.07 -1.93 -7.55
N GLU A 363 18.02 -0.60 -7.67
CA GLU A 363 18.41 0.37 -6.66
C GLU A 363 17.43 0.43 -5.47
N ALA A 364 16.20 -0.04 -5.66
CA ALA A 364 15.19 -0.12 -4.61
C ALA A 364 15.22 -1.47 -3.86
N LEU A 365 16.03 -2.44 -4.31
CA LEU A 365 16.26 -3.68 -3.59
C LEU A 365 17.18 -3.41 -2.40
N GLU A 366 16.65 -3.64 -1.20
CA GLU A 366 17.31 -3.24 0.03
C GLU A 366 18.64 -3.97 0.26
N LYS A 367 19.65 -3.18 0.64
CA LYS A 367 20.99 -3.64 1.01
C LYS A 367 21.39 -3.01 2.34
N TRP A 368 22.06 -3.79 3.19
CA TRP A 368 22.55 -3.32 4.48
C TRP A 368 24.07 -3.44 4.56
N PRO A 369 24.79 -2.43 5.09
CA PRO A 369 26.21 -2.56 5.36
C PRO A 369 26.49 -3.75 6.29
N GLU A 370 27.49 -4.55 5.92
CA GLU A 370 27.85 -5.76 6.66
C GLU A 370 28.16 -5.47 8.13
N ASP A 371 28.93 -4.41 8.39
CA ASP A 371 29.34 -4.02 9.75
C ASP A 371 28.16 -3.54 10.61
N MET A 372 27.14 -2.94 10.00
CA MET A 372 25.90 -2.57 10.69
C MET A 372 25.14 -3.83 11.14
N MET A 373 24.99 -4.81 10.25
CA MET A 373 24.34 -6.08 10.57
C MET A 373 25.11 -6.85 11.65
N LYS A 374 26.45 -6.89 11.56
CA LYS A 374 27.32 -7.51 12.58
C LYS A 374 27.17 -6.85 13.95
N GLY A 375 27.15 -5.53 14.01
CA GLY A 375 27.06 -4.79 15.26
C GLY A 375 25.67 -4.92 15.89
N LEU A 376 24.62 -4.79 15.08
CA LEU A 376 23.25 -4.77 15.58
C LEU A 376 22.67 -6.17 15.82
N LEU A 377 22.96 -7.14 14.93
CA LEU A 377 22.36 -8.47 14.92
C LEU A 377 23.44 -9.55 14.70
N PRO A 378 24.45 -9.68 15.59
CA PRO A 378 25.62 -10.52 15.36
C PRO A 378 25.28 -11.99 15.07
N ARG A 379 24.33 -12.58 15.78
CA ARG A 379 23.94 -13.99 15.55
C ARG A 379 23.22 -14.18 14.21
N ILE A 380 22.31 -13.27 13.87
CA ILE A 380 21.60 -13.27 12.59
C ILE A 380 22.60 -13.11 11.44
N TYR A 381 23.57 -12.22 11.59
CA TYR A 381 24.65 -12.05 10.63
C TYR A 381 25.45 -13.35 10.42
N MET A 382 25.83 -14.06 11.49
CA MET A 382 26.54 -15.34 11.38
C MET A 382 25.73 -16.38 10.57
N ILE A 383 24.41 -16.42 10.78
CA ILE A 383 23.51 -17.31 10.04
C ILE A 383 23.43 -16.89 8.57
N ILE A 384 23.28 -15.59 8.27
CA ILE A 384 23.28 -15.08 6.89
C ILE A 384 24.60 -15.41 6.19
N HIS A 385 25.73 -15.27 6.90
CA HIS A 385 27.04 -15.60 6.38
C HIS A 385 27.18 -17.09 6.04
N GLU A 386 26.69 -17.99 6.91
CA GLU A 386 26.69 -19.43 6.63
C GLU A 386 25.74 -19.80 5.48
N ILE A 387 24.56 -19.16 5.38
CA ILE A 387 23.68 -19.33 4.21
C ILE A 387 24.41 -18.90 2.93
N ASN A 388 25.10 -17.75 2.97
CA ASN A 388 25.87 -17.24 1.84
C ASN A 388 26.99 -18.20 1.41
N GLU A 389 27.78 -18.70 2.37
CA GLU A 389 28.89 -19.60 2.10
C GLU A 389 28.40 -20.89 1.44
N ARG A 390 27.38 -21.54 2.02
CA ARG A 390 26.80 -22.77 1.46
C ARG A 390 26.20 -22.54 0.08
N PHE A 391 25.52 -21.41 -0.12
CA PHE A 391 24.94 -21.07 -1.42
C PHE A 391 26.03 -20.86 -2.48
N CYS A 392 27.05 -20.08 -2.18
CA CYS A 392 28.18 -19.82 -3.08
C CYS A 392 28.99 -21.09 -3.39
N GLN A 393 29.20 -21.96 -2.39
CA GLN A 393 29.82 -23.27 -2.60
C GLN A 393 28.98 -24.14 -3.53
N GLY A 394 27.66 -24.22 -3.33
CA GLY A 394 26.76 -24.94 -4.24
C GLY A 394 26.83 -24.42 -5.68
N LEU A 395 26.83 -23.09 -5.87
CA LEU A 395 27.05 -22.50 -7.19
C LEU A 395 28.40 -22.90 -7.79
N TYR A 396 29.47 -22.89 -6.99
CA TYR A 396 30.82 -23.19 -7.47
C TYR A 396 31.00 -24.65 -7.89
N TYR A 397 30.49 -25.59 -7.08
CA TYR A 397 30.68 -27.03 -7.31
C TYR A 397 29.65 -27.63 -8.25
N ASP A 398 28.40 -27.17 -8.20
CA ASP A 398 27.28 -27.81 -8.91
C ASP A 398 26.86 -27.07 -10.19
N HIS A 399 27.25 -25.79 -10.36
CA HIS A 399 26.81 -24.92 -11.47
C HIS A 399 27.99 -24.19 -12.16
N GLU A 400 28.74 -24.92 -12.98
CA GLU A 400 29.92 -24.37 -13.68
C GLU A 400 29.59 -23.13 -14.53
N GLU A 401 28.40 -23.09 -15.13
CA GLU A 401 27.89 -21.97 -15.93
C GLU A 401 27.62 -20.69 -15.12
N LEU A 402 27.38 -20.81 -13.82
CA LEU A 402 27.09 -19.68 -12.92
C LEU A 402 28.32 -19.18 -12.17
N ARG A 403 29.47 -19.87 -12.24
CA ARG A 403 30.72 -19.44 -11.56
C ARG A 403 31.11 -17.98 -11.81
N PRO A 404 31.03 -17.43 -13.05
CA PRO A 404 31.35 -16.03 -13.29
C PRO A 404 30.40 -15.04 -12.61
N HIS A 405 29.22 -15.50 -12.20
CA HIS A 405 28.13 -14.70 -11.65
C HIS A 405 27.93 -14.90 -10.15
N ILE A 406 28.79 -15.68 -9.47
CA ILE A 406 28.66 -15.92 -8.03
C ILE A 406 28.64 -14.61 -7.24
N ALA A 407 29.49 -13.65 -7.59
CA ALA A 407 29.52 -12.34 -6.93
C ALA A 407 28.20 -11.55 -7.10
N ASP A 408 27.55 -11.67 -8.27
CA ASP A 408 26.28 -11.01 -8.57
C ASP A 408 25.10 -11.67 -7.84
N MET A 409 25.22 -12.95 -7.50
CA MET A 409 24.17 -13.75 -6.84
C MET A 409 24.37 -13.88 -5.33
N ALA A 410 25.57 -13.61 -4.82
CA ALA A 410 25.89 -13.78 -3.41
C ALA A 410 24.97 -12.92 -2.52
N ILE A 411 24.59 -13.47 -1.37
CA ILE A 411 23.82 -12.76 -0.36
C ILE A 411 24.70 -11.69 0.31
N ILE A 412 25.98 -12.00 0.51
CA ILE A 412 26.98 -11.05 1.01
C ILE A 412 27.98 -10.80 -0.12
N SER A 413 28.02 -9.55 -0.60
CA SER A 413 28.98 -9.13 -1.63
C SER A 413 29.30 -7.65 -1.45
N TYR A 414 30.52 -7.25 -1.81
CA TYR A 414 30.97 -5.85 -1.78
C TYR A 414 30.70 -5.12 -0.43
N GLY A 415 30.83 -5.84 0.70
CA GLY A 415 30.58 -5.30 2.04
C GLY A 415 29.11 -5.00 2.36
N GLN A 416 28.17 -5.60 1.61
CA GLN A 416 26.73 -5.42 1.75
C GLN A 416 26.02 -6.77 1.87
N VAL A 417 24.94 -6.78 2.64
CA VAL A 417 23.97 -7.88 2.72
C VAL A 417 22.79 -7.57 1.79
N HIS A 418 22.56 -8.41 0.79
CA HIS A 418 21.54 -8.25 -0.24
C HIS A 418 20.25 -8.97 0.17
N MET A 419 19.26 -8.22 0.64
CA MET A 419 18.06 -8.79 1.27
C MET A 419 17.16 -9.54 0.28
N ALA A 420 17.08 -9.06 -0.96
CA ALA A 420 16.37 -9.78 -2.02
C ALA A 420 16.99 -11.15 -2.31
N HIS A 421 18.33 -11.25 -2.31
CA HIS A 421 19.03 -12.51 -2.53
C HIS A 421 18.75 -13.48 -1.38
N LEU A 422 18.81 -12.99 -0.13
CA LEU A 422 18.46 -13.77 1.06
C LEU A 422 17.03 -14.33 0.97
N ALA A 423 16.05 -13.50 0.58
CA ALA A 423 14.66 -13.92 0.43
C ALA A 423 14.49 -14.99 -0.66
N ILE A 424 15.13 -14.82 -1.83
CA ILE A 424 15.05 -15.77 -2.95
C ILE A 424 15.66 -17.13 -2.56
N VAL A 425 16.84 -17.11 -1.94
CA VAL A 425 17.56 -18.33 -1.53
C VAL A 425 16.79 -19.06 -0.44
N GLY A 426 16.25 -18.33 0.53
CA GLY A 426 15.51 -18.88 1.67
C GLY A 426 14.05 -19.26 1.42
N SER A 427 13.49 -19.01 0.24
CA SER A 427 12.06 -19.26 -0.06
C SER A 427 11.85 -20.40 -1.06
N TYR A 428 10.73 -21.12 -0.93
CA TYR A 428 10.29 -22.15 -1.90
C TYR A 428 9.59 -21.54 -3.13
N SER A 429 9.09 -20.32 -3.04
CA SER A 429 8.38 -19.64 -4.12
C SER A 429 8.75 -18.16 -4.18
N VAL A 430 8.94 -17.65 -5.39
CA VAL A 430 9.20 -16.23 -5.68
C VAL A 430 8.18 -15.77 -6.70
N ASN A 431 7.50 -14.64 -6.47
CA ASN A 431 6.57 -14.11 -7.45
C ASN A 431 6.66 -12.60 -7.67
N GLY A 432 6.36 -12.20 -8.90
CA GLY A 432 6.08 -10.81 -9.26
C GLY A 432 4.58 -10.51 -9.22
N VAL A 433 4.25 -9.23 -9.42
CA VAL A 433 2.91 -8.66 -9.15
C VAL A 433 2.13 -8.16 -10.38
N ALA A 434 2.69 -8.36 -11.57
CA ALA A 434 2.04 -8.18 -12.87
C ALA A 434 2.83 -8.99 -13.91
N LYS A 435 2.19 -9.40 -15.01
CA LYS A 435 2.83 -10.31 -15.98
C LYS A 435 4.13 -9.74 -16.54
N ILE A 436 4.10 -8.50 -17.02
CA ILE A 436 5.29 -7.81 -17.54
C ILE A 436 6.39 -7.67 -16.49
N HIS A 437 6.00 -7.37 -15.25
CA HIS A 437 6.93 -7.24 -14.13
C HIS A 437 7.65 -8.57 -13.86
N THR A 438 6.90 -9.68 -13.79
CA THR A 438 7.50 -11.01 -13.63
C THR A 438 8.45 -11.35 -14.79
N GLU A 439 8.12 -10.97 -16.02
CA GLU A 439 9.01 -11.18 -17.17
C GLU A 439 10.30 -10.34 -17.07
N ILE A 440 10.21 -9.10 -16.60
CA ILE A 440 11.39 -8.25 -16.35
C ILE A 440 12.29 -8.90 -15.28
N LEU A 441 11.71 -9.37 -14.17
CA LEU A 441 12.47 -10.08 -13.13
C LEU A 441 13.18 -11.31 -13.71
N LYS A 442 12.48 -12.14 -14.48
CA LYS A 442 13.06 -13.38 -15.05
C LYS A 442 14.14 -13.14 -16.09
N LYS A 443 14.02 -12.07 -16.88
CA LYS A 443 14.91 -11.84 -18.04
C LYS A 443 16.06 -10.88 -17.75
N LYS A 444 15.92 -10.01 -16.76
CA LYS A 444 16.88 -8.95 -16.44
C LYS A 444 17.33 -9.04 -14.97
N GLU A 445 16.52 -8.55 -14.04
CA GLU A 445 16.94 -8.30 -12.64
C GLU A 445 17.36 -9.56 -11.88
N MET A 446 16.64 -10.67 -12.06
CA MET A 446 16.84 -11.94 -11.35
C MET A 446 17.15 -13.08 -12.32
N LYS A 447 17.72 -12.77 -13.49
CA LYS A 447 17.99 -13.74 -14.57
C LYS A 447 18.80 -14.95 -14.08
N ASN A 448 19.86 -14.70 -13.33
CA ASN A 448 20.74 -15.78 -12.87
C ASN A 448 20.04 -16.65 -11.81
N PHE A 449 19.26 -16.05 -10.91
CA PHE A 449 18.40 -16.80 -9.98
C PHE A 449 17.30 -17.60 -10.69
N TYR A 450 16.71 -17.05 -11.75
CA TYR A 450 15.72 -17.77 -12.55
C TYR A 450 16.34 -18.93 -13.33
N SER A 451 17.58 -18.79 -13.78
CA SER A 451 18.33 -19.88 -14.43
C SER A 451 18.61 -21.03 -13.45
N LEU A 452 18.88 -20.69 -12.19
CA LEU A 452 19.11 -21.66 -11.11
C LEU A 452 17.84 -22.33 -10.59
N TYR A 453 16.77 -21.54 -10.40
CA TYR A 453 15.51 -21.98 -9.78
C TYR A 453 14.28 -21.65 -10.64
N PRO A 454 14.18 -22.14 -11.89
CA PRO A 454 13.11 -21.75 -12.80
C PRO A 454 11.70 -22.05 -12.26
N GLU A 455 11.56 -23.11 -11.49
CA GLU A 455 10.31 -23.57 -10.88
C GLU A 455 9.82 -22.67 -9.73
N LYS A 456 10.72 -21.93 -9.06
CA LYS A 456 10.33 -21.03 -7.97
C LYS A 456 9.58 -19.80 -8.49
N PHE A 457 9.91 -19.32 -9.69
CA PHE A 457 9.44 -18.02 -10.20
C PHE A 457 8.07 -18.10 -10.88
N ASN A 458 7.09 -17.45 -10.27
CA ASN A 458 5.74 -17.35 -10.80
C ASN A 458 5.19 -15.91 -10.78
N ASN A 459 3.95 -15.75 -11.22
CA ASN A 459 3.25 -14.47 -11.25
C ASN A 459 1.97 -14.55 -10.42
N LYS A 460 1.68 -13.47 -9.70
CA LYS A 460 0.38 -13.21 -9.09
C LYS A 460 0.02 -11.75 -9.31
N THR A 461 -0.68 -11.47 -10.41
CA THR A 461 -1.15 -10.10 -10.69
C THR A 461 -1.94 -9.57 -9.50
N ASN A 462 -1.63 -8.35 -9.05
CA ASN A 462 -2.32 -7.68 -7.95
C ASN A 462 -3.84 -7.59 -8.15
N GLY A 463 -4.52 -7.27 -7.07
CA GLY A 463 -5.96 -7.00 -7.09
C GLY A 463 -6.38 -6.10 -5.94
N ILE A 464 -7.64 -5.68 -5.99
CA ILE A 464 -8.28 -4.82 -5.00
C ILE A 464 -9.56 -5.48 -4.47
N THR A 465 -9.90 -5.21 -3.22
CA THR A 465 -11.18 -5.69 -2.69
C THR A 465 -12.33 -4.84 -3.24
N HIS A 466 -13.27 -5.47 -3.94
CA HIS A 466 -14.47 -4.80 -4.44
C HIS A 466 -15.45 -4.43 -3.32
N ARG A 467 -15.31 -5.02 -2.11
CA ARG A 467 -16.15 -4.68 -0.95
C ARG A 467 -15.92 -3.23 -0.56
N ARG A 468 -14.67 -2.83 -0.36
CA ARG A 468 -14.34 -1.42 -0.11
C ARG A 468 -14.45 -0.59 -1.39
N TRP A 469 -13.77 -0.99 -2.46
CA TRP A 469 -13.54 -0.11 -3.62
C TRP A 469 -14.69 -0.06 -4.64
N LEU A 470 -15.82 -0.69 -4.37
CA LEU A 470 -17.04 -0.55 -5.17
C LEU A 470 -18.29 -0.56 -4.28
N LEU A 471 -18.49 -1.62 -3.50
CA LEU A 471 -19.72 -1.82 -2.71
C LEU A 471 -19.89 -0.74 -1.62
N GLN A 472 -18.85 -0.45 -0.85
CA GLN A 472 -18.86 0.56 0.21
C GLN A 472 -18.81 2.00 -0.35
N VAL A 473 -17.87 2.28 -1.27
CA VAL A 473 -17.58 3.66 -1.70
C VAL A 473 -18.53 4.18 -2.77
N ASN A 474 -19.24 3.29 -3.47
CA ASN A 474 -20.12 3.65 -4.57
C ASN A 474 -21.42 2.82 -4.53
N PRO A 475 -22.24 2.96 -3.46
CA PRO A 475 -23.48 2.21 -3.31
C PRO A 475 -24.44 2.49 -4.47
N CYS A 476 -24.56 3.73 -4.95
CA CYS A 476 -25.37 4.06 -6.12
C CYS A 476 -25.04 3.18 -7.34
N LEU A 477 -23.76 3.09 -7.71
CA LEU A 477 -23.33 2.25 -8.82
C LEU A 477 -23.53 0.77 -8.52
N SER A 478 -23.21 0.32 -7.30
CA SER A 478 -23.32 -1.07 -6.88
C SER A 478 -24.77 -1.58 -6.91
N ASP A 479 -25.72 -0.74 -6.52
CA ASP A 479 -27.16 -1.02 -6.61
C ASP A 479 -27.59 -1.18 -8.06
N LYS A 480 -27.16 -0.27 -8.95
CA LYS A 480 -27.47 -0.36 -10.39
C LYS A 480 -26.84 -1.57 -11.07
N ILE A 481 -25.64 -1.97 -10.66
CA ILE A 481 -25.04 -3.22 -11.12
C ILE A 481 -25.89 -4.40 -10.64
N THR A 482 -26.30 -4.40 -9.38
CA THR A 482 -27.12 -5.48 -8.78
C THR A 482 -28.50 -5.58 -9.43
N GLU A 483 -29.16 -4.46 -9.72
CA GLU A 483 -30.42 -4.41 -10.47
C GLU A 483 -30.27 -5.01 -11.87
N ALA A 484 -29.15 -4.72 -12.56
CA ALA A 484 -28.92 -5.17 -13.93
C ALA A 484 -28.53 -6.64 -14.06
N ILE A 485 -27.64 -7.15 -13.19
CA ILE A 485 -27.05 -8.50 -13.34
C ILE A 485 -27.28 -9.43 -12.14
N GLY A 486 -28.02 -8.99 -11.12
CA GLY A 486 -28.24 -9.74 -9.87
C GLY A 486 -27.07 -9.64 -8.89
N PRO A 487 -27.23 -10.03 -7.61
CA PRO A 487 -26.23 -9.80 -6.56
C PRO A 487 -25.03 -10.75 -6.60
N GLN A 488 -25.00 -11.76 -7.48
CA GLN A 488 -23.94 -12.77 -7.47
C GLN A 488 -22.54 -12.20 -7.67
N TRP A 489 -22.40 -11.04 -8.31
CA TRP A 489 -21.09 -10.38 -8.51
C TRP A 489 -20.39 -10.02 -7.19
N ILE A 490 -21.15 -9.86 -6.10
CA ILE A 490 -20.61 -9.52 -4.79
C ILE A 490 -19.78 -10.69 -4.22
N HIS A 491 -20.15 -11.94 -4.48
CA HIS A 491 -19.35 -13.11 -4.08
C HIS A 491 -18.45 -13.62 -5.22
N GLU A 492 -18.83 -13.35 -6.46
CA GLU A 492 -18.10 -13.75 -7.67
C GLU A 492 -17.83 -12.54 -8.57
N PRO A 493 -16.80 -11.71 -8.30
CA PRO A 493 -16.55 -10.46 -9.04
C PRO A 493 -16.38 -10.63 -10.55
N ASN A 494 -15.96 -11.81 -11.00
CA ASN A 494 -15.90 -12.16 -12.42
C ASN A 494 -17.26 -12.09 -13.13
N LYS A 495 -18.39 -12.11 -12.41
CA LYS A 495 -19.74 -11.95 -12.98
C LYS A 495 -20.02 -10.53 -13.47
N LEU A 496 -19.23 -9.53 -13.05
CA LEU A 496 -19.29 -8.16 -13.59
C LEU A 496 -19.20 -8.14 -15.12
N ILE A 497 -18.55 -9.13 -15.74
CA ILE A 497 -18.49 -9.28 -17.20
C ILE A 497 -19.87 -9.32 -17.87
N SER A 498 -20.91 -9.71 -17.13
CA SER A 498 -22.29 -9.72 -17.63
C SER A 498 -22.81 -8.34 -18.02
N LEU A 499 -22.23 -7.26 -17.47
CA LEU A 499 -22.55 -5.88 -17.80
C LEU A 499 -22.25 -5.52 -19.25
N LEU A 500 -21.42 -6.30 -19.96
CA LEU A 500 -21.19 -6.13 -21.39
C LEU A 500 -22.50 -6.14 -22.21
N ARG A 501 -23.51 -6.89 -21.75
CA ARG A 501 -24.84 -6.95 -22.38
C ARG A 501 -25.61 -5.64 -22.31
N PHE A 502 -25.26 -4.76 -21.37
CA PHE A 502 -25.90 -3.46 -21.11
C PHE A 502 -25.10 -2.28 -21.66
N THR A 503 -23.97 -2.51 -22.33
CA THR A 503 -23.12 -1.46 -22.90
C THR A 503 -23.80 -0.62 -23.99
N ASN A 504 -24.89 -1.11 -24.57
CA ASN A 504 -25.75 -0.36 -25.49
C ASN A 504 -27.16 -0.11 -24.92
N ASP A 505 -27.40 -0.46 -23.65
CA ASP A 505 -28.69 -0.26 -22.99
C ASP A 505 -28.80 1.18 -22.48
N LYS A 506 -29.66 1.97 -23.13
CA LYS A 506 -29.78 3.40 -22.87
C LYS A 506 -30.17 3.71 -21.40
N PRO A 507 -31.19 3.06 -20.81
CA PRO A 507 -31.55 3.28 -19.40
C PRO A 507 -30.39 3.00 -18.45
N PHE A 508 -29.70 1.87 -18.58
CA PHE A 508 -28.57 1.51 -17.72
C PHE A 508 -27.43 2.53 -17.80
N LEU A 509 -27.07 2.98 -19.01
CA LEU A 509 -26.03 4.00 -19.19
C LEU A 509 -26.42 5.37 -18.60
N ASP A 510 -27.71 5.72 -18.64
CA ASP A 510 -28.23 6.94 -18.00
C ASP A 510 -28.15 6.85 -16.48
N ASP A 511 -28.54 5.71 -15.89
CA ASP A 511 -28.43 5.47 -14.45
C ASP A 511 -26.98 5.52 -13.96
N MET A 512 -26.05 4.91 -14.70
CA MET A 512 -24.61 5.00 -14.40
C MET A 512 -24.11 6.46 -14.39
N ALA A 513 -24.56 7.27 -15.35
CA ALA A 513 -24.15 8.66 -15.44
C ALA A 513 -24.70 9.51 -14.29
N VAL A 514 -25.92 9.21 -13.82
CA VAL A 514 -26.48 9.80 -12.60
C VAL A 514 -25.61 9.45 -11.39
N CYS A 515 -25.22 8.18 -11.23
CA CYS A 515 -24.34 7.79 -10.13
C CYS A 515 -22.96 8.47 -10.21
N LYS A 516 -22.35 8.56 -11.40
CA LYS A 516 -21.09 9.30 -11.59
C LYS A 516 -21.24 10.77 -11.20
N LYS A 517 -22.31 11.43 -11.65
CA LYS A 517 -22.61 12.83 -11.31
C LYS A 517 -22.77 13.02 -9.80
N HIS A 518 -23.49 12.12 -9.14
CA HIS A 518 -23.65 12.14 -7.69
C HIS A 518 -22.30 12.04 -6.95
N SER A 519 -21.41 11.13 -7.37
CA SER A 519 -20.06 11.05 -6.80
C SER A 519 -19.25 12.34 -7.00
N LYS A 520 -19.36 12.98 -8.18
CA LYS A 520 -18.71 14.27 -8.47
C LYS A 520 -19.25 15.39 -7.57
N GLU A 521 -20.54 15.41 -7.28
CA GLU A 521 -21.17 16.37 -6.37
C GLU A 521 -20.71 16.19 -4.92
N LEU A 522 -20.58 14.95 -4.46
CA LEU A 522 -20.02 14.66 -3.12
C LEU A 522 -18.57 15.14 -3.01
N LEU A 523 -17.74 14.89 -4.03
CA LEU A 523 -16.36 15.38 -4.04
C LEU A 523 -16.30 16.91 -4.13
N ALA A 524 -17.14 17.54 -4.96
CA ALA A 524 -17.21 18.99 -5.07
C ALA A 524 -17.64 19.66 -3.76
N LYS A 525 -18.59 19.05 -3.04
CA LYS A 525 -18.97 19.47 -1.69
C LYS A 525 -17.78 19.39 -0.73
N TYR A 526 -17.06 18.27 -0.72
CA TYR A 526 -15.88 18.10 0.12
C TYR A 526 -14.77 19.12 -0.18
N VAL A 527 -14.48 19.39 -1.46
CA VAL A 527 -13.51 20.41 -1.89
C VAL A 527 -13.95 21.80 -1.42
N TYR A 528 -15.24 22.11 -1.51
CA TYR A 528 -15.78 23.38 -1.03
C TYR A 528 -15.70 23.52 0.50
N GLU A 529 -16.05 22.49 1.25
CA GLU A 529 -16.01 22.50 2.72
C GLU A 529 -14.60 22.61 3.27
N THR A 530 -13.62 21.98 2.61
CA THR A 530 -12.22 21.95 3.07
C THR A 530 -11.38 23.11 2.56
N GLN A 531 -11.64 23.62 1.35
CA GLN A 531 -10.79 24.62 0.69
C GLN A 531 -11.55 25.88 0.23
N GLY A 532 -12.88 25.92 0.33
CA GLY A 532 -13.71 27.03 -0.15
C GLY A 532 -13.80 27.14 -1.68
N LEU A 533 -13.18 26.21 -2.42
CA LEU A 533 -13.12 26.22 -3.87
C LEU A 533 -14.35 25.55 -4.49
N LYS A 534 -15.05 26.28 -5.35
CA LYS A 534 -16.14 25.71 -6.16
C LYS A 534 -15.59 25.11 -7.44
N ILE A 535 -15.89 23.83 -7.67
CA ILE A 535 -15.54 23.12 -8.90
C ILE A 535 -16.80 22.74 -9.68
N ASP A 536 -16.70 22.74 -11.00
CA ASP A 536 -17.81 22.45 -11.89
C ASP A 536 -17.98 20.93 -12.06
N THR A 537 -19.10 20.39 -11.60
CA THR A 537 -19.38 18.95 -11.68
C THR A 537 -19.76 18.48 -13.09
N ASP A 538 -19.91 19.37 -14.07
CA ASP A 538 -20.05 19.04 -15.49
C ASP A 538 -18.71 18.98 -16.23
N SER A 539 -17.63 19.52 -15.63
CA SER A 539 -16.26 19.42 -16.15
C SER A 539 -15.72 18.00 -16.06
N ILE A 540 -14.72 17.66 -16.89
CA ILE A 540 -13.99 16.39 -16.78
C ILE A 540 -13.23 16.37 -15.45
N PHE A 541 -13.52 15.41 -14.58
CA PHE A 541 -12.73 15.15 -13.37
C PHE A 541 -11.53 14.27 -13.73
N ASP A 542 -10.39 14.94 -13.88
CA ASP A 542 -9.11 14.38 -14.28
C ASP A 542 -8.24 14.14 -13.04
N VAL A 543 -8.03 12.86 -12.68
CA VAL A 543 -7.58 12.47 -11.35
C VAL A 543 -6.22 11.78 -11.37
N GLN A 544 -5.24 12.35 -10.68
CA GLN A 544 -3.93 11.75 -10.42
C GLN A 544 -3.66 11.62 -8.91
N ILE A 545 -4.03 10.47 -8.33
CA ILE A 545 -3.85 10.17 -6.90
C ILE A 545 -2.89 9.01 -6.65
N LYS A 546 -1.68 9.34 -6.19
CA LYS A 546 -0.59 8.40 -5.90
C LYS A 546 0.52 9.12 -5.17
N ARG A 547 1.45 8.36 -4.55
CA ARG A 547 2.69 8.91 -3.98
C ARG A 547 3.36 9.87 -4.97
N LEU A 548 3.94 10.95 -4.47
CA LEU A 548 4.65 11.89 -5.32
C LEU A 548 6.06 11.38 -5.58
N HIS A 549 6.40 11.19 -6.85
CA HIS A 549 7.70 10.68 -7.27
C HIS A 549 7.94 11.07 -8.73
N GLU A 550 9.20 11.38 -9.10
CA GLU A 550 9.54 11.76 -10.48
C GLU A 550 9.06 10.74 -11.54
N TYR A 551 9.26 9.43 -11.34
CA TYR A 551 8.80 8.42 -12.31
C TYR A 551 7.28 8.32 -12.45
N LYS A 552 6.50 8.83 -11.48
CA LYS A 552 5.02 8.88 -11.53
C LYS A 552 4.50 10.09 -12.28
N ARG A 553 5.42 11.03 -12.63
CA ARG A 553 5.24 12.13 -13.57
C ARG A 553 4.05 13.04 -13.30
N GLN A 554 3.75 13.34 -12.04
CA GLN A 554 2.91 14.49 -11.69
C GLN A 554 3.45 15.79 -12.32
N LEU A 555 4.77 15.87 -12.53
CA LEU A 555 5.43 16.94 -13.25
C LEU A 555 4.94 17.07 -14.71
N MET A 556 4.77 15.95 -15.42
CA MET A 556 4.24 15.95 -16.79
C MET A 556 2.78 16.41 -16.83
N ASN A 557 1.98 16.01 -15.83
CA ASN A 557 0.60 16.45 -15.73
C ASN A 557 0.49 17.96 -15.46
N VAL A 558 1.28 18.50 -14.52
CA VAL A 558 1.27 19.96 -14.29
C VAL A 558 1.80 20.74 -15.49
N PHE A 559 2.72 20.19 -16.29
CA PHE A 559 3.13 20.80 -17.56
C PHE A 559 1.98 20.86 -18.57
N HIS A 560 1.13 19.84 -18.63
CA HIS A 560 -0.07 19.85 -19.48
C HIS A 560 -1.06 20.92 -19.03
N ILE A 561 -1.22 21.11 -17.71
CA ILE A 561 -2.05 22.19 -17.16
C ILE A 561 -1.50 23.56 -17.55
N ILE A 562 -0.18 23.78 -17.43
CA ILE A 562 0.46 25.03 -17.84
C ILE A 562 0.30 25.26 -19.35
N TYR A 563 0.42 24.21 -20.15
CA TYR A 563 0.17 24.27 -21.60
C TYR A 563 -1.27 24.73 -21.90
N LEU A 564 -2.28 24.06 -21.34
CA LEU A 564 -3.69 24.44 -21.54
C LEU A 564 -3.97 25.88 -21.08
N TYR A 565 -3.38 26.29 -19.95
CA TYR A 565 -3.49 27.66 -19.47
C TYR A 565 -2.91 28.65 -20.47
N ASN A 566 -1.72 28.38 -21.02
CA ASN A 566 -1.10 29.22 -22.05
C ASN A 566 -1.97 29.34 -23.32
N GLU A 567 -2.51 28.22 -23.80
CA GLU A 567 -3.42 28.21 -24.97
C GLU A 567 -4.69 29.04 -24.70
N LEU A 568 -5.21 28.98 -23.47
CA LEU A 568 -6.36 29.79 -23.06
C LEU A 568 -6.04 31.27 -22.92
N LYS A 569 -4.82 31.64 -22.51
CA LYS A 569 -4.39 33.05 -22.48
C LYS A 569 -4.25 33.61 -23.89
N ASP A 570 -3.72 32.81 -24.81
CA ASP A 570 -3.54 33.22 -26.20
C ASP A 570 -4.89 33.24 -26.95
N ASN A 571 -5.81 32.33 -26.61
CA ASN A 571 -7.15 32.25 -27.15
C ASN A 571 -8.21 32.01 -26.05
N PRO A 572 -8.69 33.07 -25.37
CA PRO A 572 -9.74 32.93 -24.33
C PRO A 572 -11.06 32.32 -24.83
N SER A 573 -11.31 32.38 -26.14
CA SER A 573 -12.47 31.79 -26.80
C SER A 573 -12.31 30.33 -27.22
N LEU A 574 -11.15 29.70 -26.96
CA LEU A 574 -10.86 28.30 -27.31
C LEU A 574 -12.02 27.38 -26.91
N ASP A 575 -12.66 26.73 -27.87
CA ASP A 575 -13.74 25.78 -27.58
C ASP A 575 -13.11 24.51 -26.99
N MET A 576 -13.21 24.37 -25.66
CA MET A 576 -12.75 23.21 -24.93
C MET A 576 -13.81 22.73 -23.94
N THR A 577 -13.88 21.42 -23.73
CA THR A 577 -14.63 20.87 -22.59
C THR A 577 -13.96 21.32 -21.28
N PRO A 578 -14.71 21.90 -20.32
CA PRO A 578 -14.14 22.28 -19.03
C PRO A 578 -13.48 21.09 -18.31
N ARG A 579 -12.40 21.33 -17.57
CA ARG A 579 -11.68 20.29 -16.83
C ARG A 579 -11.34 20.71 -15.40
N THR A 580 -11.46 19.78 -14.47
CA THR A 580 -10.97 19.92 -13.08
C THR A 580 -9.89 18.87 -12.84
N PHE A 581 -8.65 19.32 -12.73
CA PHE A 581 -7.49 18.50 -12.40
C PHE A 581 -7.40 18.31 -10.89
N LEU A 582 -7.36 17.05 -10.46
CA LEU A 582 -7.43 16.64 -9.06
C LEU A 582 -6.17 15.83 -8.69
N PHE A 583 -5.36 16.42 -7.80
CA PHE A 583 -4.17 15.80 -7.23
C PHE A 583 -4.39 15.48 -5.76
N ALA A 584 -3.83 14.36 -5.32
CA ALA A 584 -3.60 14.08 -3.91
C ALA A 584 -2.38 13.16 -3.80
N ALA A 585 -1.34 13.64 -3.13
CA ALA A 585 -0.05 12.96 -3.08
C ALA A 585 0.76 13.38 -1.86
N LYS A 586 1.56 12.46 -1.32
CA LYS A 586 2.58 12.74 -0.31
C LYS A 586 3.97 12.51 -0.91
N ALA A 587 4.90 13.43 -0.67
CA ALA A 587 6.32 13.25 -0.95
C ALA A 587 7.04 12.68 0.28
N ALA A 588 8.08 11.87 0.11
CA ALA A 588 8.90 11.44 1.25
C ALA A 588 9.58 12.67 1.90
N PRO A 589 9.82 12.68 3.23
CA PRO A 589 10.32 13.86 3.94
C PRO A 589 11.65 14.39 3.39
N SER A 590 12.55 13.50 2.97
CA SER A 590 13.87 13.82 2.41
C SER A 590 13.88 14.08 0.90
N TYR A 591 12.74 13.91 0.20
CA TYR A 591 12.68 14.01 -1.26
C TYR A 591 12.36 15.45 -1.71
N HIS A 592 13.39 16.29 -1.74
CA HIS A 592 13.28 17.72 -2.05
C HIS A 592 12.59 18.03 -3.38
N LEU A 593 13.03 17.39 -4.48
CA LEU A 593 12.46 17.64 -5.81
C LEU A 593 10.98 17.25 -5.88
N ALA A 594 10.58 16.16 -5.21
CA ALA A 594 9.17 15.81 -5.10
C ALA A 594 8.39 16.91 -4.36
N LYS A 595 8.88 17.38 -3.20
CA LYS A 595 8.23 18.50 -2.48
C LYS A 595 8.12 19.76 -3.34
N GLU A 596 9.13 20.04 -4.16
CA GLU A 596 9.12 21.17 -5.09
C GLU A 596 8.02 21.01 -6.18
N VAL A 597 7.79 19.79 -6.69
CA VAL A 597 6.69 19.52 -7.62
C VAL A 597 5.31 19.72 -6.95
N ILE A 598 5.14 19.35 -5.67
CA ILE A 598 3.90 19.68 -4.92
C ILE A 598 3.71 21.19 -4.88
N LYS A 599 4.77 21.93 -4.56
CA LYS A 599 4.74 23.39 -4.50
C LYS A 599 4.38 24.00 -5.85
N LEU A 600 4.95 23.48 -6.93
CA LEU A 600 4.62 23.91 -8.29
C LEU A 600 3.12 23.72 -8.59
N ILE A 601 2.54 22.56 -8.24
CA ILE A 601 1.11 22.31 -8.44
C ILE A 601 0.25 23.33 -7.68
N HIS A 602 0.59 23.64 -6.42
CA HIS A 602 -0.12 24.66 -5.64
C HIS A 602 -0.01 26.06 -6.23
N HIS A 603 1.17 26.44 -6.73
CA HIS A 603 1.38 27.75 -7.35
C HIS A 603 0.62 27.88 -8.68
N VAL A 604 0.70 26.86 -9.54
CA VAL A 604 -0.09 26.79 -10.77
C VAL A 604 -1.58 26.84 -10.45
N ALA A 605 -2.05 26.11 -9.44
CA ALA A 605 -3.44 26.16 -9.00
C ALA A 605 -3.86 27.55 -8.52
N SER A 606 -3.00 28.26 -7.78
CA SER A 606 -3.26 29.63 -7.33
C SER A 606 -3.47 30.59 -8.51
N VAL A 607 -2.60 30.52 -9.53
CA VAL A 607 -2.69 31.35 -10.73
C VAL A 607 -3.94 30.99 -11.55
N VAL A 608 -4.09 29.71 -11.90
CA VAL A 608 -5.16 29.23 -12.79
C VAL A 608 -6.54 29.45 -12.17
N ASN A 609 -6.73 29.13 -10.88
CA ASN A 609 -8.05 29.18 -10.27
C ASN A 609 -8.60 30.60 -10.08
N HIS A 610 -7.73 31.61 -10.03
CA HIS A 610 -8.09 33.01 -9.80
C HIS A 610 -8.05 33.86 -11.08
N ASP A 611 -7.62 33.32 -12.22
CA ASP A 611 -7.61 34.07 -13.48
C ASP A 611 -9.03 34.15 -14.09
N PRO A 612 -9.64 35.35 -14.19
CA PRO A 612 -10.95 35.50 -14.82
C PRO A 612 -10.93 35.32 -16.35
N ASP A 613 -9.78 35.50 -17.00
CA ASP A 613 -9.68 35.48 -18.47
C ASP A 613 -9.97 34.09 -19.05
N ILE A 614 -9.63 33.04 -18.30
CA ILE A 614 -9.89 31.65 -18.69
C ILE A 614 -11.33 31.21 -18.44
N LYS A 615 -12.18 32.07 -17.86
CA LYS A 615 -13.63 31.87 -17.64
C LYS A 615 -13.98 30.55 -16.96
N GLY A 616 -13.10 30.07 -16.07
CA GLY A 616 -13.30 28.82 -15.32
C GLY A 616 -13.22 27.53 -16.15
N LYS A 617 -12.65 27.58 -17.37
CA LYS A 617 -12.52 26.39 -18.25
C LYS A 617 -11.61 25.31 -17.67
N ILE A 618 -10.61 25.70 -16.88
CA ILE A 618 -9.79 24.75 -16.12
C ILE A 618 -9.76 25.15 -14.65
N LYS A 619 -9.75 24.13 -13.79
CA LYS A 619 -9.52 24.23 -12.34
C LYS A 619 -8.46 23.22 -11.92
N VAL A 620 -7.65 23.57 -10.94
CA VAL A 620 -6.61 22.71 -10.38
C VAL A 620 -6.82 22.60 -8.89
N VAL A 621 -6.91 21.39 -8.37
CA VAL A 621 -7.18 21.12 -6.96
C VAL A 621 -6.13 20.14 -6.47
N PHE A 622 -5.43 20.51 -5.40
CA PHE A 622 -4.57 19.58 -4.66
C PHE A 622 -5.19 19.38 -3.28
N LEU A 623 -5.63 18.16 -3.00
CA LEU A 623 -6.19 17.78 -1.70
C LEU A 623 -5.06 17.24 -0.82
N GLU A 624 -4.88 17.88 0.34
CA GLU A 624 -3.83 17.52 1.29
C GLU A 624 -4.14 16.21 2.02
N ASN A 625 -3.08 15.60 2.56
CA ASN A 625 -3.13 14.43 3.42
C ASN A 625 -3.80 13.20 2.79
N TYR A 626 -3.40 12.86 1.56
CA TYR A 626 -3.90 11.66 0.88
C TYR A 626 -3.79 10.40 1.73
N ASN A 627 -4.94 9.78 1.99
CA ASN A 627 -5.15 8.57 2.77
C ASN A 627 -6.29 7.73 2.14
N VAL A 628 -6.74 6.68 2.83
CA VAL A 628 -7.80 5.79 2.30
C VAL A 628 -9.12 6.55 2.24
N SER A 629 -9.51 7.23 3.31
CA SER A 629 -10.76 8.00 3.36
C SER A 629 -10.90 9.06 2.27
N LEU A 630 -9.80 9.73 1.90
CA LEU A 630 -9.80 10.67 0.79
C LEU A 630 -9.92 9.96 -0.56
N ALA A 631 -9.21 8.83 -0.73
CA ALA A 631 -9.32 8.01 -1.94
C ALA A 631 -10.75 7.47 -2.16
N GLU A 632 -11.45 7.11 -1.08
CA GLU A 632 -12.85 6.66 -1.10
C GLU A 632 -13.81 7.73 -1.67
N LYS A 633 -13.47 9.01 -1.55
CA LYS A 633 -14.24 10.13 -2.14
C LYS A 633 -13.82 10.44 -3.58
N MET A 634 -12.52 10.38 -3.87
CA MET A 634 -11.97 10.78 -5.17
C MET A 634 -12.20 9.72 -6.26
N ILE A 635 -12.08 8.43 -5.92
CA ILE A 635 -12.12 7.34 -6.90
C ILE A 635 -13.50 7.21 -7.58
N PRO A 636 -14.64 7.22 -6.86
CA PRO A 636 -15.96 7.16 -7.48
C PRO A 636 -16.24 8.36 -8.40
N ALA A 637 -15.66 9.52 -8.11
CA ALA A 637 -15.86 10.76 -8.86
C ALA A 637 -14.99 10.88 -10.13
N ALA A 638 -13.93 10.07 -10.26
CA ALA A 638 -13.00 10.16 -11.37
C ALA A 638 -13.64 9.82 -12.72
N GLU A 639 -13.35 10.62 -13.75
CA GLU A 639 -13.70 10.33 -15.15
C GLU A 639 -12.47 9.90 -15.93
N VAL A 640 -11.36 10.62 -15.76
CA VAL A 640 -10.04 10.23 -16.28
C VAL A 640 -9.16 9.80 -15.12
N SER A 641 -8.50 8.66 -15.29
CA SER A 641 -7.54 8.10 -14.34
C SER A 641 -6.13 8.23 -14.89
N GLU A 642 -5.33 9.12 -14.31
CA GLU A 642 -3.97 9.41 -14.76
C GLU A 642 -2.96 8.36 -14.26
N GLN A 643 -2.53 7.50 -15.18
CA GLN A 643 -1.63 6.35 -14.96
C GLN A 643 -0.37 6.46 -15.80
N ILE A 644 0.26 7.62 -15.67
CA ILE A 644 1.29 8.12 -16.57
C ILE A 644 2.72 7.85 -16.08
N SER A 645 2.98 6.75 -15.38
CA SER A 645 4.35 6.45 -14.96
C SER A 645 5.27 6.22 -16.18
N THR A 646 6.56 6.53 -16.09
CA THR A 646 7.51 6.17 -17.16
C THR A 646 7.50 4.66 -17.38
N ALA A 647 7.36 4.20 -18.62
CA ALA A 647 7.29 2.77 -18.89
C ALA A 647 8.53 2.03 -18.33
N SER A 648 8.33 0.80 -17.82
CA SER A 648 9.28 -0.03 -17.04
C SER A 648 9.41 0.29 -15.54
N LYS A 649 8.81 1.37 -15.03
CA LYS A 649 9.03 1.84 -13.64
C LYS A 649 7.89 1.47 -12.69
N GLU A 650 6.66 1.27 -13.18
CA GLU A 650 5.53 0.82 -12.37
C GLU A 650 5.41 -0.71 -12.43
N ALA A 651 5.67 -1.38 -11.31
CA ALA A 651 5.57 -2.84 -11.24
C ALA A 651 4.14 -3.38 -11.46
N SER A 652 3.11 -2.60 -11.12
CA SER A 652 1.71 -2.97 -11.29
C SER A 652 0.81 -1.72 -11.22
N GLY A 653 0.57 -1.21 -10.02
CA GLY A 653 -0.42 -0.16 -9.76
C GLY A 653 -1.79 -0.75 -9.42
N THR A 654 -2.38 -0.30 -8.31
CA THR A 654 -3.74 -0.71 -7.88
C THR A 654 -4.73 0.46 -7.91
N GLY A 655 -4.25 1.70 -8.02
CA GLY A 655 -5.12 2.88 -8.15
C GLY A 655 -5.91 2.91 -9.46
N ASN A 656 -5.27 2.48 -10.56
CA ASN A 656 -5.88 2.26 -11.87
C ASN A 656 -7.04 1.27 -11.79
N MET A 657 -6.86 0.11 -11.14
CA MET A 657 -7.89 -0.91 -10.97
C MET A 657 -9.12 -0.36 -10.22
N LYS A 658 -8.92 0.47 -9.20
CA LYS A 658 -10.02 1.06 -8.42
C LYS A 658 -10.84 2.05 -9.24
N MET A 659 -10.15 2.92 -9.98
CA MET A 659 -10.81 3.91 -10.83
C MET A 659 -11.53 3.27 -12.01
N MET A 660 -10.92 2.25 -12.64
CA MET A 660 -11.55 1.40 -13.67
C MET A 660 -12.83 0.74 -13.14
N MET A 661 -12.77 0.15 -11.94
CA MET A 661 -13.93 -0.49 -11.28
C MET A 661 -15.06 0.50 -10.98
N ASN A 662 -14.75 1.79 -10.87
CA ASN A 662 -15.72 2.87 -10.70
C ASN A 662 -16.04 3.61 -12.02
N GLY A 663 -15.62 3.06 -13.17
CA GLY A 663 -15.97 3.57 -14.49
C GLY A 663 -15.16 4.76 -14.98
N ALA A 664 -14.01 5.08 -14.36
CA ALA A 664 -13.06 6.02 -14.95
C ALA A 664 -12.30 5.36 -16.10
N ILE A 665 -11.97 6.13 -17.13
CA ILE A 665 -11.16 5.69 -18.26
C ILE A 665 -9.70 6.01 -17.98
N THR A 666 -8.82 5.04 -18.18
CA THR A 666 -7.38 5.23 -17.97
C THR A 666 -6.77 6.06 -19.11
N CYS A 667 -6.03 7.10 -18.74
CA CYS A 667 -5.01 7.75 -19.56
C CYS A 667 -3.65 7.28 -19.04
N GLY A 668 -2.86 6.55 -19.82
CA GLY A 668 -1.65 5.95 -19.27
C GLY A 668 -0.64 5.44 -20.28
N THR A 669 0.53 5.12 -19.78
CA THR A 669 1.58 4.43 -20.55
C THR A 669 1.35 2.92 -20.60
N LEU A 670 2.05 2.24 -21.51
CA LEU A 670 2.16 0.78 -21.53
C LEU A 670 3.10 0.26 -20.44
N ASP A 671 2.64 0.39 -19.20
CA ASP A 671 3.37 -0.01 -18.01
C ASP A 671 2.49 -0.67 -16.94
N GLY A 672 3.10 -1.49 -16.10
CA GLY A 672 2.42 -2.17 -14.99
C GLY A 672 1.11 -2.86 -15.40
N ALA A 673 0.06 -2.60 -14.63
CA ALA A 673 -1.27 -3.17 -14.85
C ALA A 673 -2.07 -2.44 -15.94
N ASN A 674 -1.60 -1.31 -16.48
CA ASN A 674 -2.28 -0.66 -17.62
C ASN A 674 -2.30 -1.57 -18.85
N ILE A 675 -1.24 -2.37 -19.03
CA ILE A 675 -1.16 -3.37 -20.10
C ILE A 675 -2.30 -4.40 -19.94
N GLU A 676 -2.47 -4.94 -18.74
CA GLU A 676 -3.54 -5.91 -18.46
C GLU A 676 -4.93 -5.29 -18.59
N ILE A 677 -5.10 -4.03 -18.16
CA ILE A 677 -6.37 -3.30 -18.35
C ILE A 677 -6.68 -3.19 -19.84
N ARG A 678 -5.74 -2.68 -20.65
CA ARG A 678 -5.88 -2.56 -22.11
C ARG A 678 -6.21 -3.90 -22.76
N ASP A 679 -5.47 -4.95 -22.41
CA ASP A 679 -5.67 -6.29 -22.97
C ASP A 679 -7.08 -6.84 -22.68
N PHE A 680 -7.71 -6.44 -21.56
CA PHE A 680 -9.08 -6.81 -21.25
C PHE A 680 -10.15 -5.91 -21.87
N VAL A 681 -9.98 -4.59 -21.83
CA VAL A 681 -11.02 -3.65 -22.32
C VAL A 681 -10.93 -3.37 -23.81
N GLY A 682 -9.79 -3.65 -24.44
CA GLY A 682 -9.50 -3.31 -25.83
C GLY A 682 -9.10 -1.83 -26.02
N ASP A 683 -8.42 -1.55 -27.12
CA ASP A 683 -7.84 -0.22 -27.42
C ASP A 683 -8.91 0.88 -27.54
N ASP A 684 -10.16 0.54 -27.85
CA ASP A 684 -11.26 1.50 -27.95
C ASP A 684 -11.76 2.02 -26.58
N ASN A 685 -11.31 1.44 -25.46
CA ASN A 685 -11.84 1.70 -24.12
C ASN A 685 -10.78 2.18 -23.12
N ILE A 686 -9.59 2.57 -23.61
CA ILE A 686 -8.48 3.09 -22.82
C ILE A 686 -7.64 4.04 -23.70
N PHE A 687 -7.03 5.05 -23.09
CA PHE A 687 -6.14 5.98 -23.80
C PHE A 687 -4.69 5.69 -23.45
N ILE A 688 -3.94 5.15 -24.41
CA ILE A 688 -2.54 4.75 -24.25
C ILE A 688 -1.63 5.68 -25.04
N PHE A 689 -0.50 6.06 -24.46
CA PHE A 689 0.50 6.92 -25.11
C PHE A 689 1.94 6.64 -24.66
N GLY A 690 2.87 7.32 -25.34
CA GLY A 690 4.26 7.45 -24.93
C GLY A 690 5.14 6.26 -25.29
N LEU A 691 6.38 6.32 -24.81
CA LEU A 691 7.40 5.29 -25.02
C LEU A 691 6.98 3.93 -24.43
N THR A 692 7.40 2.87 -25.11
CA THR A 692 7.35 1.51 -24.59
C THR A 692 8.50 1.25 -23.61
N ALA A 693 8.35 0.21 -22.79
CA ALA A 693 9.40 -0.20 -21.84
C ALA A 693 10.72 -0.53 -22.54
N ASP A 694 10.68 -1.14 -23.72
CA ASP A 694 11.89 -1.49 -24.47
C ASP A 694 12.61 -0.24 -25.01
N GLU A 695 11.87 0.76 -25.50
CA GLU A 695 12.44 2.04 -25.94
C GLU A 695 13.05 2.82 -24.77
N VAL A 696 12.38 2.86 -23.61
CA VAL A 696 12.92 3.49 -22.39
C VAL A 696 14.23 2.82 -21.97
N LEU A 697 14.27 1.49 -21.98
CA LEU A 697 15.47 0.74 -21.59
C LEU A 697 16.59 0.90 -22.61
N ASP A 698 16.29 0.98 -23.91
CA ASP A 698 17.26 1.28 -24.96
C ASP A 698 17.89 2.65 -24.74
N TYR A 699 17.10 3.69 -24.45
CA TYR A 699 17.63 5.02 -24.13
C TYR A 699 18.53 5.02 -22.89
N TYR A 700 18.19 4.28 -21.84
CA TYR A 700 19.04 4.17 -20.66
C TYR A 700 20.37 3.46 -20.94
N GLN A 701 20.37 2.45 -21.81
CA GLN A 701 21.55 1.62 -22.08
C GLN A 701 22.46 2.22 -23.16
N ASN A 702 21.87 2.76 -24.21
CA ASN A 702 22.56 3.15 -25.44
C ASN A 702 22.59 4.67 -25.67
N GLY A 703 21.91 5.45 -24.82
CA GLY A 703 21.78 6.90 -25.00
C GLY A 703 20.86 7.26 -26.18
N GLY A 704 21.07 8.43 -26.78
CA GLY A 704 20.27 8.90 -27.95
C GLY A 704 19.07 9.77 -27.61
N TYR A 705 18.87 10.10 -26.33
CA TYR A 705 17.91 11.11 -25.87
C TYR A 705 18.65 12.37 -25.41
N ASN A 706 18.16 13.55 -25.80
CA ASN A 706 18.70 14.85 -25.38
C ASN A 706 17.57 15.84 -25.04
N ALA A 707 17.37 16.12 -23.75
CA ALA A 707 16.37 17.05 -23.26
C ALA A 707 16.59 18.50 -23.75
N GLN A 708 17.85 18.91 -23.94
CA GLN A 708 18.19 20.24 -24.44
C GLN A 708 17.72 20.44 -25.89
N GLU A 709 17.83 19.39 -26.71
CA GLU A 709 17.35 19.45 -28.09
C GLU A 709 15.84 19.65 -28.16
N ILE A 710 15.07 18.95 -27.31
CA ILE A 710 13.62 19.14 -27.20
C ILE A 710 13.30 20.56 -26.71
N TYR A 711 14.01 21.05 -25.69
CA TYR A 711 13.84 22.42 -25.20
C TYR A 711 14.08 23.48 -26.29
N HIS A 712 15.02 23.26 -27.21
CA HIS A 712 15.29 24.21 -28.29
C HIS A 712 14.37 24.06 -29.51
N SER A 713 13.75 22.88 -29.71
CA SER A 713 12.96 22.58 -30.92
C SER A 713 11.45 22.67 -30.71
N ASP A 714 10.92 22.36 -29.52
CA ASP A 714 9.50 22.45 -29.20
C ASP A 714 9.18 23.75 -28.45
N THR A 715 8.50 24.68 -29.13
CA THR A 715 8.16 25.98 -28.58
C THR A 715 7.21 25.91 -27.38
N ARG A 716 6.39 24.86 -27.27
CA ARG A 716 5.46 24.67 -26.15
C ARG A 716 6.24 24.30 -24.89
N ILE A 717 7.14 23.32 -25.00
CA ILE A 717 8.03 22.90 -23.90
C ILE A 717 8.96 24.05 -23.51
N LYS A 718 9.54 24.73 -24.50
CA LYS A 718 10.37 25.92 -24.26
C LYS A 718 9.65 26.95 -23.43
N ARG A 719 8.42 27.30 -23.80
CA ARG A 719 7.60 28.28 -23.08
C ARG A 719 7.36 27.86 -21.63
N ILE A 720 6.99 26.60 -21.38
CA ILE A 720 6.78 26.10 -20.01
C ILE A 720 8.06 26.20 -19.19
N LEU A 721 9.19 25.70 -19.70
CA LEU A 721 10.46 25.71 -18.98
C LEU A 721 10.98 27.13 -18.76
N ASP A 722 10.80 28.03 -19.73
CA ASP A 722 11.13 29.46 -19.57
C ASP A 722 10.23 30.14 -18.54
N GLN A 723 8.95 29.78 -18.43
CA GLN A 723 8.03 30.30 -17.43
C GLN A 723 8.41 29.88 -16.00
N LEU A 724 8.90 28.65 -15.84
CA LEU A 724 9.46 28.18 -14.56
C LEU A 724 10.74 28.94 -14.22
N ASN A 725 11.68 29.03 -15.16
CA ASN A 725 12.96 29.70 -14.94
C ASN A 725 12.81 31.24 -14.75
N GLY A 726 11.83 31.84 -15.41
CA GLY A 726 11.51 33.27 -15.35
C GLY A 726 10.59 33.68 -14.20
N GLY A 727 10.15 32.72 -13.36
CA GLY A 727 9.39 33.00 -12.14
C GLY A 727 7.91 33.37 -12.35
N ILE A 728 7.31 33.07 -13.52
CA ILE A 728 5.87 33.40 -13.77
C ILE A 728 4.95 32.66 -12.78
N PHE A 729 5.34 31.45 -12.38
CA PHE A 729 4.63 30.67 -11.37
C PHE A 729 5.28 30.80 -9.98
N GLY A 730 6.39 31.53 -9.84
CA GLY A 730 7.10 31.76 -8.60
C GLY A 730 6.64 33.04 -7.89
N THR A 731 6.75 33.04 -6.56
CA THR A 731 6.75 34.23 -5.70
C THR A 731 8.13 34.88 -5.62
N GLU A 732 9.20 34.11 -5.86
CA GLU A 732 10.59 34.56 -5.94
C GLU A 732 11.19 34.25 -7.31
N GLU A 733 12.17 35.05 -7.75
CA GLU A 733 12.81 34.92 -9.08
C GLU A 733 13.58 33.59 -9.28
N ILE A 734 13.84 32.83 -8.21
CA ILE A 734 14.63 31.59 -8.22
C ILE A 734 13.73 30.34 -8.07
N GLU A 735 12.45 30.53 -7.76
CA GLU A 735 11.55 29.43 -7.42
C GLU A 735 11.28 28.51 -8.63
N PHE A 736 11.40 27.18 -8.46
CA PHE A 736 11.27 26.15 -9.50
C PHE A 736 12.43 25.98 -10.48
N LYS A 737 13.56 26.69 -10.27
CA LYS A 737 14.77 26.50 -11.09
C LYS A 737 15.38 25.11 -10.94
N ASP A 738 15.24 24.47 -9.78
CA ASP A 738 15.77 23.12 -9.57
C ASP A 738 15.05 22.09 -10.46
N ILE A 739 13.74 22.25 -10.69
CA ILE A 739 13.01 21.45 -11.69
C ILE A 739 13.58 21.68 -13.10
N PHE A 740 13.78 22.95 -13.50
CA PHE A 740 14.34 23.30 -14.81
C PHE A 740 15.74 22.70 -15.00
N TYR A 741 16.62 22.86 -14.01
CA TYR A 741 17.97 22.29 -14.05
C TYR A 741 17.95 20.76 -14.00
N ASN A 742 17.08 20.15 -13.19
CA ASN A 742 16.98 18.69 -13.13
C ASN A 742 16.63 18.11 -14.51
N ILE A 743 15.65 18.69 -15.20
CA ILE A 743 15.27 18.27 -16.56
C ILE A 743 16.43 18.44 -17.55
N LEU A 744 17.07 19.61 -17.57
CA LEU A 744 18.04 19.92 -18.64
C LEU A 744 19.46 19.45 -18.37
N TYR A 745 19.88 19.39 -17.11
CA TYR A 745 21.22 18.96 -16.70
C TYR A 745 21.31 17.45 -16.52
N HIS A 746 20.32 16.83 -15.86
CA HIS A 746 20.26 15.37 -15.71
C HIS A 746 19.58 14.67 -16.90
N ASN A 747 19.34 15.41 -17.98
CA ASN A 747 18.82 14.91 -19.24
C ASN A 747 17.47 14.18 -19.09
N ASP A 748 16.58 14.75 -18.27
CA ASP A 748 15.20 14.29 -18.04
C ASP A 748 15.11 12.77 -17.84
N PRO A 749 15.55 12.26 -16.68
CA PRO A 749 15.75 10.82 -16.46
C PRO A 749 14.46 10.00 -16.56
N TYR A 750 13.29 10.64 -16.58
CA TYR A 750 11.98 10.00 -16.65
C TYR A 750 11.19 10.35 -17.92
N PHE A 751 11.85 10.93 -18.92
CA PHE A 751 11.29 11.19 -20.25
C PHE A 751 10.01 12.03 -20.20
N VAL A 752 9.93 12.97 -19.26
CA VAL A 752 8.82 13.94 -19.13
C VAL A 752 8.66 14.74 -20.41
N LEU A 753 9.77 15.24 -20.99
CA LEU A 753 9.71 16.05 -22.21
C LEU A 753 9.44 15.19 -23.45
N LYS A 754 10.05 14.01 -23.51
CA LYS A 754 9.92 13.09 -24.65
C LYS A 754 8.50 12.58 -24.83
N ASP A 755 7.81 12.24 -23.74
CA ASP A 755 6.42 11.77 -23.76
C ASP A 755 5.38 12.91 -23.74
N PHE A 756 5.81 14.17 -23.63
CA PHE A 756 4.89 15.28 -23.50
C PHE A 756 3.97 15.44 -24.71
N VAL A 757 4.50 15.35 -25.93
CA VAL A 757 3.69 15.53 -27.15
C VAL A 757 2.65 14.41 -27.33
N PRO A 758 3.02 13.11 -27.26
CA PRO A 758 2.02 12.03 -27.26
C PRO A 758 0.97 12.16 -26.15
N TYR A 759 1.36 12.67 -24.98
CA TYR A 759 0.43 12.93 -23.88
C TYR A 759 -0.59 14.02 -24.22
N LEU A 760 -0.16 15.13 -24.84
CA LEU A 760 -1.06 16.19 -25.31
C LEU A 760 -2.05 15.67 -26.37
N GLU A 761 -1.56 14.95 -27.37
CA GLU A 761 -2.39 14.37 -28.45
C GLU A 761 -3.45 13.42 -27.88
N THR A 762 -3.08 12.65 -26.86
CA THR A 762 -4.00 11.74 -26.17
C THR A 762 -5.08 12.50 -25.39
N HIS A 763 -4.72 13.63 -24.78
CA HIS A 763 -5.67 14.50 -24.11
C HIS A 763 -6.65 15.18 -25.07
N GLU A 764 -6.27 15.44 -26.32
CA GLU A 764 -7.20 15.86 -27.36
C GLU A 764 -8.21 14.75 -27.71
N LEU A 765 -7.76 13.49 -27.77
CA LEU A 765 -8.65 12.34 -28.01
C LEU A 765 -9.65 12.14 -26.87
N ILE A 766 -9.19 12.30 -25.63
CA ILE A 766 -10.05 12.28 -24.43
C ILE A 766 -11.13 13.35 -24.56
N GLU A 767 -10.77 14.58 -24.93
CA GLU A 767 -11.74 15.67 -25.06
C GLU A 767 -12.81 15.35 -26.11
N ARG A 768 -12.39 14.92 -27.30
CA ARG A 768 -13.30 14.56 -28.40
C ARG A 768 -14.24 13.44 -27.98
N SER A 769 -13.71 12.40 -27.34
CA SER A 769 -14.49 11.25 -26.88
C SER A 769 -15.50 11.63 -25.80
N TYR A 770 -15.11 12.49 -24.86
CA TYR A 770 -15.99 12.92 -23.77
C TYR A 770 -17.17 13.78 -24.27
N ARG A 771 -17.00 14.54 -25.36
CA ARG A 771 -18.12 15.26 -26.02
C ARG A 771 -19.18 14.28 -26.54
N HIS A 772 -18.80 13.05 -26.89
CA HIS A 772 -19.70 11.97 -27.27
C HIS A 772 -20.15 11.16 -26.04
N LYS A 773 -20.99 11.78 -25.19
CA LYS A 773 -21.42 11.23 -23.88
C LYS A 773 -21.83 9.75 -23.90
N ARG A 774 -22.53 9.28 -24.93
CA ARG A 774 -22.95 7.87 -25.05
C ARG A 774 -21.79 6.92 -25.26
N GLU A 775 -20.83 7.29 -26.10
CA GLU A 775 -19.63 6.49 -26.33
C GLU A 775 -18.77 6.45 -25.07
N TRP A 776 -18.62 7.59 -24.38
CA TRP A 776 -17.93 7.65 -23.09
C TRP A 776 -18.57 6.73 -22.04
N GLN A 777 -19.90 6.77 -21.89
CA GLN A 777 -20.64 5.89 -21.00
C GLN A 777 -20.45 4.41 -21.37
N ARG A 778 -20.44 4.07 -22.67
CA ARG A 778 -20.16 2.71 -23.14
C ARG A 778 -18.75 2.24 -22.76
N MET A 779 -17.75 3.11 -22.92
CA MET A 779 -16.37 2.82 -22.48
C MET A 779 -16.32 2.59 -20.97
N SER A 780 -17.02 3.43 -20.20
CA SER A 780 -17.12 3.32 -18.74
C SER A 780 -17.74 1.99 -18.30
N ALA A 781 -18.89 1.61 -18.89
CA ALA A 781 -19.55 0.35 -18.63
C ALA A 781 -18.68 -0.86 -18.98
N THR A 782 -17.92 -0.78 -20.07
CA THR A 782 -16.97 -1.82 -20.48
C THR A 782 -15.84 -1.97 -19.46
N ASN A 783 -15.27 -0.86 -18.99
CA ASN A 783 -14.24 -0.87 -17.94
C ASN A 783 -14.76 -1.52 -16.65
N ILE A 784 -15.95 -1.16 -16.19
CA ILE A 784 -16.57 -1.78 -15.00
C ILE A 784 -16.78 -3.27 -15.22
N ALA A 785 -17.31 -3.68 -16.38
CA ALA A 785 -17.57 -5.08 -16.70
C ALA A 785 -16.32 -5.97 -16.60
N HIS A 786 -15.19 -5.46 -17.10
CA HIS A 786 -13.92 -6.18 -17.07
C HIS A 786 -13.17 -6.09 -15.73
N SER A 787 -13.52 -5.12 -14.87
CA SER A 787 -12.83 -4.86 -13.61
C SER A 787 -12.84 -6.04 -12.62
N GLY A 788 -13.80 -6.96 -12.75
CA GLY A 788 -13.88 -8.18 -11.92
C GLY A 788 -12.65 -9.08 -11.97
N LYS A 789 -11.85 -9.00 -13.05
CA LYS A 789 -10.56 -9.69 -13.16
C LYS A 789 -9.51 -9.15 -12.17
N PHE A 790 -9.64 -7.91 -11.74
CA PHE A 790 -8.74 -7.24 -10.80
C PHE A 790 -9.21 -7.34 -9.34
N SER A 791 -10.19 -8.20 -9.03
CA SER A 791 -10.52 -8.51 -7.64
C SER A 791 -9.34 -9.20 -6.95
N SER A 792 -9.02 -8.77 -5.73
CA SER A 792 -8.05 -9.43 -4.87
C SER A 792 -8.48 -10.85 -4.47
N ASP A 793 -9.75 -11.22 -4.58
CA ASP A 793 -10.20 -12.60 -4.36
C ASP A 793 -9.57 -13.56 -5.37
N ARG A 794 -9.47 -13.12 -6.64
CA ARG A 794 -8.81 -13.89 -7.69
C ARG A 794 -7.33 -14.05 -7.37
N THR A 795 -6.66 -12.96 -6.99
CA THR A 795 -5.25 -12.99 -6.59
C THR A 795 -5.02 -13.93 -5.41
N ILE A 796 -5.81 -13.81 -4.33
CA ILE A 796 -5.68 -14.66 -3.15
C ILE A 796 -5.97 -16.13 -3.46
N ARG A 797 -6.93 -16.43 -4.34
CA ARG A 797 -7.16 -17.81 -4.80
C ARG A 797 -5.94 -18.39 -5.51
N GLU A 798 -5.29 -17.59 -6.35
CA GLU A 798 -4.05 -17.98 -7.03
C GLU A 798 -2.89 -18.19 -6.04
N TYR A 799 -2.77 -17.35 -5.01
CA TYR A 799 -1.78 -17.54 -3.93
C TYR A 799 -2.08 -18.80 -3.11
N ALA A 800 -3.32 -18.97 -2.64
CA ALA A 800 -3.77 -20.10 -1.84
C ALA A 800 -3.52 -21.44 -2.55
N THR A 801 -3.89 -21.53 -3.83
CA THR A 801 -3.71 -22.77 -4.62
C THR A 801 -2.27 -22.94 -5.15
N GLY A 802 -1.67 -21.87 -5.64
CA GLY A 802 -0.38 -21.90 -6.32
C GLY A 802 0.82 -21.98 -5.39
N ILE A 803 0.76 -21.28 -4.25
CA ILE A 803 1.89 -21.05 -3.34
C ILE A 803 1.61 -21.68 -1.98
N TRP A 804 0.61 -21.17 -1.25
CA TRP A 804 0.42 -21.47 0.17
C TRP A 804 -0.13 -22.87 0.46
N LYS A 805 -0.85 -23.46 -0.50
CA LYS A 805 -1.55 -24.75 -0.40
C LYS A 805 -2.57 -24.79 0.74
N LEU A 806 -3.45 -23.77 0.76
CA LEU A 806 -4.55 -23.62 1.74
C LEU A 806 -5.83 -24.32 1.28
#